data_AF-A0AAU9D3Y5-F1
#
_entry.id   AF-A0AAU9D3Y5-F1
#
_cell.length_a   1.000
_cell.length_b   1.000
_cell.length_c   1.000
_cell.angle_alpha   90.00
_cell.angle_beta   90.00
_cell.angle_gamma   90.00
#
_symmetry.space_group_name_H-M   'P 1'
#
loop_
_entity.id
_entity.type
_entity.pdbx_description
1 polymer ?
#
loop_
_entity_poly.entity_id
_entity_poly.type
_entity_poly.pdbx_seq_one_letter_code
_entity_poly.pdbx_strand_id
1 'polypeptide(L)'
;MSAKHMASGPSRPSYRPKGNSSYRASHSRSAGTAGNASQGASPYTQPYQPTASRYSGDAVSYVKSRKGAGAPGKPVRRGPHWWQILLIVLAVLVVVGGACGFFMYEDLKAIKSEAQNAKQELAVYKDALMNGKSDELSSSAASLAQSTQTMADRLSSPLWTAAEIVPVYGQDVRQGRELVSVANDFMHNGLLPFSNDLNGVSIKSLVKDGGQVDIPILQKVVNAVLAIKVPLTDTIHKIQSLETFHIQRINDVLEGAQSTLSQASDLLDEADDVLPQLPVMLGADGQTKTYLVVALNNVETRSSGGFPGAWGTMTVTDGTITLNGDFASLQGERQESGTGFTPTDEESAAFDMGSAAFNPGSSMMTPQFPRAAEAAAQSWLAFKNQAVNGVVAVDPVFLQSLLAVTGQSVDVNGIHVDGSNAATVLMHDTYWNIPVDAQDAFFSGVAGASFQAIFAGLGHADSGDLAKTILDGALARNFQVWMADPDQEVAIDALGFSGKLEADPAKPVLGTYTNDYTWSKMDWYLNMNTQVGEGVKNADGSTSYPVTTTVTNAMTPEEAAAAPYYVYGGNPDKRSQGDMLTHLYLLAPAGGYISDIQGQGGVFSVAQHSVYGYDEWTCSLQENPQETTTITYTVTTSPEATQPLTVSRTPAARSFS
;
A
#
# COMPACT_ATOMS: atom_id res chain seq x y z
N MET A 1 41.78 -41.85 21.73
CA MET A 1 42.94 -42.16 22.60
C MET A 1 43.67 -40.86 22.90
N SER A 2 44.20 -40.69 24.13
CA SER A 2 45.12 -39.67 24.68
C SER A 2 45.20 -38.24 24.06
N ALA A 3 45.27 -37.15 24.82
CA ALA A 3 45.81 -37.01 26.19
C ALA A 3 45.12 -35.92 27.05
N LYS A 4 45.30 -36.05 28.38
CA LYS A 4 45.09 -35.01 29.43
C LYS A 4 46.35 -34.11 29.47
N HIS A 5 46.49 -32.95 30.12
CA HIS A 5 45.86 -32.27 31.29
C HIS A 5 45.93 -30.72 31.02
N MET A 6 45.59 -29.74 31.88
CA MET A 6 45.33 -29.69 33.34
C MET A 6 44.24 -28.63 33.69
N ALA A 7 44.37 -27.88 34.80
CA ALA A 7 43.47 -26.79 35.19
C ALA A 7 44.18 -25.67 35.98
N SER A 8 43.65 -24.44 35.95
CA SER A 8 43.67 -23.49 37.09
C SER A 8 42.81 -22.25 36.84
N GLY A 9 42.29 -21.67 37.93
CA GLY A 9 41.77 -20.31 38.06
C GLY A 9 41.96 -19.90 39.54
N PRO A 10 41.27 -18.89 40.10
CA PRO A 10 40.51 -17.79 39.47
C PRO A 10 40.88 -16.40 40.04
N SER A 11 40.37 -15.31 39.46
CA SER A 11 40.25 -14.03 40.19
C SER A 11 39.22 -13.07 39.57
N ARG A 12 38.28 -12.60 40.40
CA ARG A 12 37.40 -11.43 40.17
C ARG A 12 37.97 -10.22 40.92
N PRO A 13 37.53 -9.00 40.58
CA PRO A 13 36.94 -8.17 41.62
C PRO A 13 35.54 -7.64 41.26
N SER A 14 34.87 -7.10 42.27
CA SER A 14 33.45 -6.77 42.32
C SER A 14 33.14 -5.28 42.13
N TYR A 15 31.96 -4.95 41.62
CA TYR A 15 31.25 -3.73 42.03
C TYR A 15 29.73 -3.93 42.09
N ARG A 16 29.04 -3.15 42.95
CA ARG A 16 27.60 -3.26 43.27
C ARG A 16 27.06 -1.94 43.83
N PRO A 17 25.87 -1.50 43.40
CA PRO A 17 24.80 -1.09 44.34
C PRO A 17 23.46 -1.80 43.97
N LYS A 18 22.61 -2.33 44.86
CA LYS A 18 21.71 -1.67 45.85
C LYS A 18 20.81 -0.59 45.20
N GLY A 19 19.47 -0.71 45.16
CA GLY A 19 18.60 -1.83 45.55
C GLY A 19 17.09 -1.47 45.57
N ASN A 20 16.25 -2.49 45.78
CA ASN A 20 14.82 -2.49 46.19
C ASN A 20 13.83 -1.46 45.60
N SER A 21 12.83 -1.98 44.88
CA SER A 21 11.44 -1.90 45.34
C SER A 21 10.64 -3.12 44.86
N SER A 22 9.63 -3.55 45.63
CA SER A 22 8.85 -4.76 45.38
C SER A 22 7.35 -4.47 45.48
N TYR A 23 6.57 -4.86 44.46
CA TYR A 23 5.11 -4.89 44.57
C TYR A 23 4.50 -6.24 44.11
N ARG A 24 4.47 -7.13 45.10
CA ARG A 24 3.48 -8.16 45.42
C ARG A 24 2.28 -8.31 44.45
N ALA A 25 2.21 -9.48 43.81
CA ALA A 25 0.96 -10.01 43.25
C ALA A 25 -0.05 -10.40 44.35
N SER A 26 -1.34 -10.29 44.05
CA SER A 26 -2.43 -10.87 44.87
C SER A 26 -3.41 -11.65 44.00
N HIS A 27 -3.50 -12.96 44.24
CA HIS A 27 -4.54 -13.80 43.66
C HIS A 27 -5.94 -13.44 44.20
N SER A 28 -6.96 -13.64 43.37
CA SER A 28 -8.22 -14.25 43.84
C SER A 28 -8.80 -15.16 42.76
N ARG A 29 -8.70 -16.47 42.97
CA ARG A 29 -9.53 -17.45 42.24
C ARG A 29 -10.89 -17.51 42.93
N SER A 30 -11.97 -17.46 42.16
CA SER A 30 -13.27 -17.98 42.57
C SER A 30 -13.66 -19.08 41.59
N ALA A 31 -13.86 -20.29 42.09
CA ALA A 31 -14.37 -21.41 41.32
C ALA A 31 -15.85 -21.59 41.65
N GLY A 32 -16.70 -21.64 40.61
CA GLY A 32 -18.11 -22.02 40.72
C GLY A 32 -18.43 -23.05 39.65
N THR A 33 -18.67 -24.29 40.07
CA THR A 33 -18.96 -25.41 39.16
C THR A 33 -20.37 -25.96 39.43
N ALA A 34 -20.99 -26.47 38.37
CA ALA A 34 -22.12 -27.43 38.31
C ALA A 34 -23.48 -26.87 37.82
N GLY A 35 -24.10 -27.59 36.88
CA GLY A 35 -25.47 -27.30 36.41
C GLY A 35 -25.86 -27.94 35.07
N ASN A 36 -25.80 -29.28 34.95
CA ASN A 36 -26.30 -30.00 33.78
C ASN A 36 -27.84 -29.96 33.72
N ALA A 37 -28.45 -29.71 32.55
CA ALA A 37 -29.84 -30.08 32.25
C ALA A 37 -30.04 -30.25 30.73
N SER A 38 -30.85 -31.22 30.31
CA SER A 38 -30.98 -31.65 28.92
C SER A 38 -32.43 -31.94 28.50
N GLN A 39 -32.67 -31.84 27.18
CA GLN A 39 -33.83 -32.36 26.41
C GLN A 39 -35.21 -31.68 26.54
N GLY A 40 -35.95 -31.67 25.42
CA GLY A 40 -37.32 -31.16 25.26
C GLY A 40 -37.55 -30.51 23.87
N ALA A 41 -37.45 -31.24 22.76
CA ALA A 41 -38.55 -31.98 22.12
C ALA A 41 -39.67 -31.08 21.50
N SER A 42 -39.68 -31.00 20.17
CA SER A 42 -40.79 -30.49 19.32
C SER A 42 -41.95 -31.52 19.27
N PRO A 43 -43.19 -31.16 18.86
CA PRO A 43 -43.64 -31.58 17.50
C PRO A 43 -44.78 -30.75 16.80
N TYR A 44 -45.09 -31.17 15.55
CA TYR A 44 -46.20 -30.82 14.61
C TYR A 44 -46.00 -29.55 13.74
N THR A 45 -45.71 -29.60 12.42
CA THR A 45 -46.42 -30.12 11.21
C THR A 45 -47.70 -29.33 10.84
N GLN A 46 -48.07 -29.04 9.57
CA GLN A 46 -47.93 -29.78 8.29
C GLN A 46 -47.79 -28.83 7.03
N PRO A 47 -47.71 -29.33 5.76
CA PRO A 47 -46.98 -28.66 4.66
C PRO A 47 -47.85 -27.98 3.57
N TYR A 48 -47.19 -27.29 2.63
CA TYR A 48 -47.76 -26.93 1.32
C TYR A 48 -46.75 -27.04 0.15
N GLN A 49 -47.14 -27.83 -0.84
CA GLN A 49 -46.67 -27.89 -2.24
C GLN A 49 -47.91 -28.30 -3.09
N PRO A 50 -47.97 -28.15 -4.43
CA PRO A 50 -46.87 -27.86 -5.37
C PRO A 50 -47.21 -26.75 -6.40
N THR A 51 -46.29 -26.47 -7.34
CA THR A 51 -46.52 -26.69 -8.80
C THR A 51 -45.21 -26.58 -9.56
N ALA A 52 -45.02 -27.41 -10.58
CA ALA A 52 -43.87 -27.37 -11.49
C ALA A 52 -44.27 -26.82 -12.86
N SER A 53 -43.33 -26.17 -13.55
CA SER A 53 -43.40 -25.94 -15.00
C SER A 53 -42.01 -25.99 -15.62
N ARG A 54 -41.76 -26.97 -16.47
CA ARG A 54 -40.56 -27.04 -17.33
C ARG A 54 -40.69 -26.04 -18.47
N TYR A 55 -39.59 -25.41 -18.87
CA TYR A 55 -39.35 -25.07 -20.28
C TYR A 55 -37.85 -25.07 -20.58
N SER A 56 -37.47 -25.74 -21.67
CA SER A 56 -36.12 -25.71 -22.25
C SER A 56 -36.05 -24.65 -23.36
N GLY A 57 -34.88 -24.09 -23.61
CA GLY A 57 -34.64 -23.31 -24.82
C GLY A 57 -33.31 -22.58 -24.85
N ASP A 58 -32.38 -23.06 -25.67
CA ASP A 58 -31.24 -22.26 -26.14
C ASP A 58 -31.72 -21.03 -26.91
N ALA A 59 -31.13 -19.86 -26.64
CA ALA A 59 -31.15 -18.74 -27.59
C ALA A 59 -30.00 -17.76 -27.32
N VAL A 60 -29.05 -17.70 -28.25
CA VAL A 60 -28.05 -16.64 -28.34
C VAL A 60 -28.70 -15.37 -28.91
N SER A 61 -28.10 -14.20 -28.62
CA SER A 61 -28.16 -12.92 -29.36
C SER A 61 -29.29 -11.89 -29.12
N TYR A 62 -28.83 -10.64 -28.92
CA TYR A 62 -29.43 -9.34 -29.29
C TYR A 62 -30.78 -8.89 -28.72
N VAL A 63 -30.74 -7.83 -27.88
CA VAL A 63 -31.80 -6.82 -27.80
C VAL A 63 -31.22 -5.40 -27.94
N LYS A 64 -31.89 -4.58 -28.74
CA LYS A 64 -31.50 -3.20 -29.07
C LYS A 64 -31.87 -2.19 -27.98
N SER A 65 -31.04 -1.17 -27.88
CA SER A 65 -31.35 0.17 -27.37
C SER A 65 -32.80 0.63 -27.54
N ARG A 66 -33.43 1.08 -26.44
CA ARG A 66 -34.28 2.27 -26.42
C ARG A 66 -34.28 2.97 -25.06
N LYS A 67 -34.07 4.29 -25.13
CA LYS A 67 -33.96 5.31 -24.07
C LYS A 67 -35.01 5.21 -22.94
N GLY A 68 -34.64 5.65 -21.72
CA GLY A 68 -35.55 6.56 -21.00
C GLY A 68 -35.70 6.52 -19.48
N ALA A 69 -34.62 6.44 -18.69
CA ALA A 69 -34.64 6.95 -17.31
C ALA A 69 -33.27 7.56 -16.97
N GLY A 70 -33.24 8.75 -16.36
CA GLY A 70 -32.00 9.51 -16.17
C GLY A 70 -31.11 8.91 -15.08
N ALA A 71 -29.88 8.55 -15.43
CA ALA A 71 -28.85 8.29 -14.42
C ALA A 71 -28.58 9.59 -13.63
N PRO A 72 -28.36 9.53 -12.31
CA PRO A 72 -27.84 10.68 -11.56
C PRO A 72 -26.51 11.10 -12.20
N GLY A 73 -26.40 12.39 -12.52
CA GLY A 73 -25.24 12.90 -13.26
C GLY A 73 -23.96 12.62 -12.49
N LYS A 74 -22.98 11.98 -13.14
CA LYS A 74 -21.62 11.85 -12.59
C LYS A 74 -21.15 13.24 -12.13
N PRO A 75 -20.74 13.43 -10.86
CA PRO A 75 -20.17 14.71 -10.45
C PRO A 75 -18.90 14.92 -11.27
N VAL A 76 -18.95 15.88 -12.20
CA VAL A 76 -17.78 16.28 -12.97
C VAL A 76 -16.83 16.93 -11.97
N ARG A 77 -15.84 16.16 -11.49
CA ARG A 77 -14.72 16.68 -10.69
C ARG A 77 -13.96 17.70 -11.55
N ARG A 78 -14.39 18.95 -11.47
CA ARG A 78 -13.71 20.09 -12.07
C ARG A 78 -12.50 20.39 -11.21
N GLY A 79 -11.31 20.20 -11.79
CA GLY A 79 -10.05 20.56 -11.13
C GLY A 79 -9.97 22.05 -10.83
N PRO A 80 -8.95 22.48 -10.06
CA PRO A 80 -8.89 23.80 -9.44
C PRO A 80 -8.98 24.91 -10.49
N HIS A 81 -9.81 25.92 -10.19
CA HIS A 81 -10.23 26.92 -11.16
C HIS A 81 -9.62 28.31 -10.91
N TRP A 82 -8.38 28.41 -10.43
CA TRP A 82 -7.68 29.69 -10.21
C TRP A 82 -7.64 30.58 -11.48
N TRP A 83 -7.60 30.00 -12.69
CA TRP A 83 -7.74 30.75 -13.95
C TRP A 83 -9.15 31.36 -14.15
N GLN A 84 -10.19 30.83 -13.49
CA GLN A 84 -11.50 31.46 -13.41
C GLN A 84 -11.51 32.61 -12.42
N ILE A 85 -10.72 32.55 -11.33
CA ILE A 85 -10.50 33.72 -10.47
C ILE A 85 -9.99 34.87 -11.34
N LEU A 86 -8.92 34.66 -12.13
CA LEU A 86 -8.41 35.69 -13.03
C LEU A 86 -9.47 36.19 -14.03
N LEU A 87 -10.28 35.29 -14.62
CA LEU A 87 -11.35 35.68 -15.55
C LEU A 87 -12.57 36.35 -14.90
N ILE A 88 -12.79 36.22 -13.60
CA ILE A 88 -13.92 36.84 -12.87
C ILE A 88 -13.47 38.10 -12.13
N VAL A 89 -12.23 38.16 -11.63
CA VAL A 89 -11.51 39.41 -11.35
C VAL A 89 -11.58 40.28 -12.59
N LEU A 90 -11.30 39.74 -13.78
CA LEU A 90 -11.53 40.44 -15.04
C LEU A 90 -12.96 40.97 -15.22
N ALA A 91 -13.97 40.20 -14.82
CA ALA A 91 -15.37 40.60 -14.95
C ALA A 91 -15.75 41.74 -13.98
N VAL A 92 -15.24 41.73 -12.74
CA VAL A 92 -15.34 42.87 -11.80
C VAL A 92 -14.69 44.10 -12.41
N LEU A 93 -13.44 43.95 -12.82
CA LEU A 93 -12.63 45.05 -13.32
C LEU A 93 -13.24 45.63 -14.63
N VAL A 94 -13.87 44.81 -15.50
CA VAL A 94 -14.65 45.25 -16.68
C VAL A 94 -15.89 46.05 -16.29
N VAL A 95 -16.59 45.68 -15.21
CA VAL A 95 -17.75 46.44 -14.71
C VAL A 95 -17.31 47.78 -14.12
N VAL A 96 -16.17 47.83 -13.41
CA VAL A 96 -15.62 49.07 -12.85
C VAL A 96 -14.99 49.97 -13.92
N GLY A 97 -14.33 49.40 -14.93
CA GLY A 97 -13.70 50.12 -16.05
C GLY A 97 -14.68 50.93 -16.91
N GLY A 98 -15.99 50.68 -16.80
CA GLY A 98 -17.03 51.45 -17.47
C GLY A 98 -17.09 52.94 -17.08
N ALA A 99 -16.48 53.33 -15.96
CA ALA A 99 -16.47 54.72 -15.49
C ALA A 99 -15.12 55.47 -15.72
N CYS A 100 -14.02 54.75 -15.95
CA CYS A 100 -12.66 55.31 -15.85
C CYS A 100 -11.77 55.16 -17.11
N GLY A 101 -12.37 54.85 -18.26
CA GLY A 101 -11.79 55.17 -19.56
C GLY A 101 -10.85 54.14 -20.21
N PHE A 102 -10.50 54.42 -21.46
CA PHE A 102 -9.84 53.54 -22.44
C PHE A 102 -8.66 52.72 -21.89
N PHE A 103 -7.81 53.29 -21.03
CA PHE A 103 -6.62 52.63 -20.49
C PHE A 103 -6.94 51.41 -19.62
N MET A 104 -7.95 51.48 -18.73
CA MET A 104 -8.35 50.31 -17.93
C MET A 104 -8.90 49.19 -18.80
N TYR A 105 -9.53 49.51 -19.93
CA TYR A 105 -10.00 48.51 -20.90
C TYR A 105 -8.85 47.82 -21.66
N GLU A 106 -7.74 48.52 -21.93
CA GLU A 106 -6.53 47.90 -22.47
C GLU A 106 -5.84 47.01 -21.42
N ASP A 107 -5.70 47.48 -20.18
CA ASP A 107 -5.17 46.67 -19.07
C ASP A 107 -6.02 45.39 -18.87
N LEU A 108 -7.34 45.50 -18.99
CA LEU A 108 -8.25 44.35 -18.94
C LEU A 108 -8.11 43.40 -20.12
N LYS A 109 -7.84 43.90 -21.32
CA LYS A 109 -7.51 43.00 -22.43
C LYS A 109 -6.20 42.27 -22.20
N ALA A 110 -5.19 42.97 -21.67
CA ALA A 110 -3.90 42.38 -21.32
C ALA A 110 -4.07 41.30 -20.24
N ILE A 111 -4.67 41.63 -19.08
CA ILE A 111 -4.91 40.70 -17.98
C ILE A 111 -5.72 39.48 -18.45
N LYS A 112 -6.69 39.65 -19.36
CA LYS A 112 -7.42 38.52 -19.96
C LYS A 112 -6.51 37.61 -20.78
N SER A 113 -5.64 38.20 -21.58
CA SER A 113 -4.68 37.49 -22.42
C SER A 113 -3.69 36.71 -21.56
N GLU A 114 -3.09 37.36 -20.55
CA GLU A 114 -2.18 36.73 -19.60
C GLU A 114 -2.86 35.62 -18.79
N ALA A 115 -4.11 35.82 -18.34
CA ALA A 115 -4.89 34.77 -17.68
C ALA A 115 -5.20 33.57 -18.58
N GLN A 116 -5.34 33.80 -19.89
CA GLN A 116 -5.50 32.73 -20.88
C GLN A 116 -4.17 32.03 -21.18
N ASN A 117 -3.07 32.78 -21.23
CA ASN A 117 -1.71 32.25 -21.38
C ASN A 117 -1.34 31.36 -20.18
N ALA A 118 -1.41 31.91 -18.96
CA ALA A 118 -1.09 31.22 -17.72
C ALA A 118 -1.93 29.94 -17.49
N LYS A 119 -3.18 29.90 -18.02
CA LYS A 119 -3.99 28.67 -18.04
C LYS A 119 -3.43 27.61 -18.99
N GLN A 120 -2.98 27.99 -20.18
CA GLN A 120 -2.39 27.06 -21.15
C GLN A 120 -1.05 26.56 -20.64
N GLU A 121 -0.22 27.47 -20.13
CA GLU A 121 1.07 27.16 -19.51
C GLU A 121 0.92 26.20 -18.34
N LEU A 122 -0.03 26.37 -17.42
CA LEU A 122 -0.20 25.39 -16.34
C LEU A 122 -0.53 23.97 -16.85
N ALA A 123 -1.20 23.83 -18.01
CA ALA A 123 -1.40 22.53 -18.61
C ALA A 123 -0.09 21.92 -19.15
N VAL A 124 0.79 22.75 -19.72
CA VAL A 124 2.15 22.37 -20.13
C VAL A 124 3.01 22.04 -18.92
N TYR A 125 3.06 22.91 -17.91
CA TYR A 125 3.75 22.71 -16.62
C TYR A 125 3.35 21.38 -15.97
N LYS A 126 2.05 21.07 -15.91
CA LYS A 126 1.56 19.81 -15.36
C LYS A 126 2.04 18.59 -16.18
N ASP A 127 1.95 18.66 -17.50
CA ASP A 127 2.43 17.60 -18.38
C ASP A 127 3.95 17.41 -18.27
N ALA A 128 4.70 18.50 -18.21
CA ALA A 128 6.14 18.49 -18.04
C ALA A 128 6.58 17.91 -16.69
N LEU A 129 5.88 18.25 -15.60
CA LEU A 129 6.10 17.68 -14.28
C LEU A 129 5.81 16.18 -14.26
N MET A 130 4.66 15.76 -14.81
CA MET A 130 4.27 14.34 -14.85
C MET A 130 5.20 13.47 -15.71
N ASN A 131 5.71 14.01 -16.83
CA ASN A 131 6.53 13.27 -17.79
C ASN A 131 8.05 13.55 -17.62
N GLY A 132 8.47 14.22 -16.55
CA GLY A 132 9.90 14.47 -16.26
C GLY A 132 10.64 15.35 -17.29
N LYS A 133 9.92 16.28 -17.94
CA LYS A 133 10.47 17.18 -18.98
C LYS A 133 10.99 18.49 -18.36
N SER A 134 12.18 18.46 -17.77
CA SER A 134 12.74 19.61 -17.03
C SER A 134 12.77 20.92 -17.84
N ASP A 135 13.07 20.87 -19.14
CA ASP A 135 13.13 22.07 -19.98
C ASP A 135 11.74 22.72 -20.20
N GLU A 136 10.72 21.91 -20.48
CA GLU A 136 9.31 22.37 -20.58
C GLU A 136 8.82 22.86 -19.22
N LEU A 137 9.24 22.22 -18.12
CA LEU A 137 8.87 22.60 -16.76
C LEU A 137 9.45 23.97 -16.38
N SER A 138 10.75 24.21 -16.60
CA SER A 138 11.41 25.49 -16.30
C SER A 138 10.92 26.62 -17.21
N SER A 139 10.74 26.37 -18.51
CA SER A 139 10.25 27.39 -19.45
C SER A 139 8.78 27.77 -19.19
N SER A 140 7.91 26.80 -18.88
CA SER A 140 6.53 27.06 -18.51
C SER A 140 6.42 27.77 -17.15
N ALA A 141 7.28 27.44 -16.17
CA ALA A 141 7.39 28.19 -14.91
C ALA A 141 7.73 29.67 -15.13
N ALA A 142 8.69 29.95 -16.02
CA ALA A 142 9.06 31.31 -16.37
C ALA A 142 7.94 32.06 -17.11
N SER A 143 7.19 31.38 -17.98
CA SER A 143 6.03 31.95 -18.69
C SER A 143 4.86 32.26 -17.73
N LEU A 144 4.61 31.38 -16.75
CA LEU A 144 3.65 31.59 -15.66
C LEU A 144 4.03 32.81 -14.82
N ALA A 145 5.29 32.88 -14.36
CA ALA A 145 5.80 34.01 -13.58
C ALA A 145 5.74 35.33 -14.36
N GLN A 146 6.12 35.33 -15.64
CA GLN A 146 6.02 36.50 -16.51
C GLN A 146 4.55 36.95 -16.70
N SER A 147 3.62 36.01 -16.83
CA SER A 147 2.19 36.31 -16.94
C SER A 147 1.66 36.93 -15.63
N THR A 148 2.01 36.37 -14.47
CA THR A 148 1.60 36.95 -13.17
C THR A 148 2.22 38.33 -12.92
N GLN A 149 3.50 38.51 -13.27
CA GLN A 149 4.17 39.80 -13.12
C GLN A 149 3.53 40.86 -14.03
N THR A 150 3.22 40.50 -15.27
CA THR A 150 2.53 41.39 -16.22
C THR A 150 1.13 41.77 -15.71
N MET A 151 0.39 40.83 -15.10
CA MET A 151 -0.90 41.14 -14.47
C MET A 151 -0.74 42.05 -13.23
N ALA A 152 0.26 41.81 -12.39
CA ALA A 152 0.56 42.63 -11.20
C ALA A 152 0.95 44.06 -11.59
N ASP A 153 1.86 44.22 -12.56
CA ASP A 153 2.31 45.52 -13.08
C ASP A 153 1.15 46.33 -13.63
N ARG A 154 0.26 45.71 -14.42
CA ARG A 154 -0.95 46.34 -14.96
C ARG A 154 -1.87 46.82 -13.83
N LEU A 155 -2.09 45.98 -12.83
CA LEU A 155 -2.90 46.29 -11.64
C LEU A 155 -2.22 47.25 -10.66
N SER A 156 -0.93 47.56 -10.80
CA SER A 156 -0.21 48.53 -9.97
C SER A 156 -0.48 50.00 -10.37
N SER A 157 -1.00 50.24 -11.59
CA SER A 157 -1.22 51.58 -12.15
C SER A 157 -2.09 52.47 -11.24
N PRO A 158 -1.82 53.80 -11.14
CA PRO A 158 -2.60 54.74 -10.34
C PRO A 158 -4.11 54.74 -10.63
N LEU A 159 -4.53 54.32 -11.82
CA LEU A 159 -5.94 54.16 -12.19
C LEU A 159 -6.63 53.07 -11.36
N TRP A 160 -5.94 51.97 -11.06
CA TRP A 160 -6.48 50.89 -10.22
C TRP A 160 -6.52 51.28 -8.75
N THR A 161 -5.53 52.03 -8.26
CA THR A 161 -5.58 52.64 -6.92
C THR A 161 -6.75 53.62 -6.78
N ALA A 162 -7.09 54.39 -7.82
CA ALA A 162 -8.29 55.22 -7.81
C ALA A 162 -9.60 54.40 -7.85
N ALA A 163 -9.60 53.26 -8.52
CA ALA A 163 -10.74 52.34 -8.59
C ALA A 163 -11.09 51.68 -7.25
N GLU A 164 -10.15 51.58 -6.31
CA GLU A 164 -10.40 51.11 -4.92
C GLU A 164 -11.30 52.06 -4.11
N ILE A 165 -11.48 53.31 -4.56
CA ILE A 165 -12.32 54.31 -3.88
C ILE A 165 -13.79 54.19 -4.33
N VAL A 166 -14.08 53.40 -5.36
CA VAL A 166 -15.44 53.22 -5.91
C VAL A 166 -16.35 52.56 -4.85
N PRO A 167 -17.49 53.18 -4.48
CA PRO A 167 -18.43 52.58 -3.54
C PRO A 167 -18.88 51.17 -3.96
N VAL A 168 -19.06 50.29 -2.98
CA VAL A 168 -19.36 48.85 -3.13
C VAL A 168 -18.18 48.04 -3.72
N TYR A 169 -17.72 48.35 -4.93
CA TYR A 169 -16.77 47.48 -5.66
C TYR A 169 -15.28 47.77 -5.42
N GLY A 170 -14.93 48.88 -4.75
CA GLY A 170 -13.54 49.21 -4.46
C GLY A 170 -12.79 48.17 -3.62
N GLN A 171 -13.52 47.47 -2.75
CA GLN A 171 -13.05 46.30 -2.00
C GLN A 171 -12.69 45.14 -2.94
N ASP A 172 -13.60 44.75 -3.85
CA ASP A 172 -13.36 43.69 -4.84
C ASP A 172 -12.16 44.02 -5.76
N VAL A 173 -11.96 45.30 -6.10
CA VAL A 173 -10.78 45.75 -6.84
C VAL A 173 -9.51 45.53 -6.01
N ARG A 174 -9.46 46.02 -4.76
CA ARG A 174 -8.32 45.85 -3.84
C ARG A 174 -7.95 44.37 -3.67
N GLN A 175 -8.93 43.52 -3.40
CA GLN A 175 -8.72 42.08 -3.25
C GLN A 175 -8.29 41.40 -4.54
N GLY A 176 -8.83 41.83 -5.70
CA GLY A 176 -8.39 41.33 -7.01
C GLY A 176 -6.93 41.66 -7.32
N ARG A 177 -6.44 42.83 -6.87
CA ARG A 177 -5.01 43.22 -6.95
C ARG A 177 -4.16 42.36 -6.02
N GLU A 178 -4.57 42.22 -4.76
CA GLU A 178 -3.88 41.39 -3.76
C GLU A 178 -3.76 39.95 -4.26
N LEU A 179 -4.83 39.36 -4.77
CA LEU A 179 -4.87 37.99 -5.27
C LEU A 179 -3.95 37.74 -6.48
N VAL A 180 -3.75 38.74 -7.34
CA VAL A 180 -2.72 38.69 -8.38
C VAL A 180 -1.30 38.85 -7.80
N SER A 181 -1.12 39.69 -6.78
CA SER A 181 0.16 39.81 -6.06
C SER A 181 0.54 38.49 -5.38
N VAL A 182 -0.41 37.82 -4.72
CA VAL A 182 -0.21 36.51 -4.07
C VAL A 182 0.13 35.43 -5.10
N ALA A 183 -0.56 35.40 -6.25
CA ALA A 183 -0.21 34.50 -7.34
C ALA A 183 1.20 34.77 -7.87
N ASN A 184 1.59 36.05 -7.99
CA ASN A 184 2.93 36.44 -8.41
C ASN A 184 4.01 36.01 -7.41
N ASP A 185 3.78 36.25 -6.11
CA ASP A 185 4.65 35.80 -5.03
C ASP A 185 4.86 34.29 -5.06
N PHE A 186 3.80 33.50 -5.28
CA PHE A 186 3.90 32.04 -5.37
C PHE A 186 4.68 31.57 -6.61
N MET A 187 4.49 32.24 -7.76
CA MET A 187 5.25 31.92 -8.98
C MET A 187 6.74 32.23 -8.79
N HIS A 188 7.09 33.40 -8.25
CA HIS A 188 8.47 33.85 -8.12
C HIS A 188 9.24 33.22 -6.95
N ASN A 189 8.56 32.89 -5.84
CA ASN A 189 9.22 32.33 -4.64
C ASN A 189 8.99 30.81 -4.47
N GLY A 190 8.03 30.21 -5.18
CA GLY A 190 7.70 28.78 -5.12
C GLY A 190 7.99 28.04 -6.44
N LEU A 191 7.10 28.18 -7.43
CA LEU A 191 7.16 27.33 -8.64
C LEU A 191 8.39 27.59 -9.52
N LEU A 192 8.83 28.84 -9.69
CA LEU A 192 10.00 29.15 -10.51
C LEU A 192 11.32 28.64 -9.88
N PRO A 193 11.59 28.85 -8.57
CA PRO A 193 12.70 28.19 -7.89
C PRO A 193 12.67 26.66 -8.01
N PHE A 194 11.53 26.02 -7.68
CA PHE A 194 11.36 24.56 -7.80
C PHE A 194 11.68 24.04 -9.21
N SER A 195 11.14 24.68 -10.25
CA SER A 195 11.39 24.27 -11.63
C SER A 195 12.81 24.56 -12.10
N ASN A 196 13.51 25.53 -11.51
CA ASN A 196 14.93 25.78 -11.77
C ASN A 196 15.82 24.77 -11.03
N ASP A 197 15.46 24.36 -9.82
CA ASP A 197 16.15 23.31 -9.07
C ASP A 197 15.96 21.95 -9.73
N LEU A 198 14.85 21.70 -10.41
CA LEU A 198 14.66 20.51 -11.26
C LEU A 198 15.22 20.66 -12.69
N ASN A 199 15.83 21.81 -13.04
CA ASN A 199 16.46 21.97 -14.35
C ASN A 199 17.66 20.99 -14.49
N GLY A 200 17.73 20.32 -15.63
CA GLY A 200 18.67 19.23 -15.92
C GLY A 200 18.43 17.92 -15.14
N VAL A 201 17.40 17.85 -14.29
CA VAL A 201 16.99 16.61 -13.62
C VAL A 201 16.00 15.87 -14.50
N SER A 202 16.29 14.62 -14.83
CA SER A 202 15.30 13.70 -15.36
C SER A 202 14.97 12.63 -14.34
N ILE A 203 13.69 12.24 -14.22
CA ILE A 203 13.30 11.08 -13.42
C ILE A 203 14.01 9.82 -13.94
N LYS A 204 14.29 9.74 -15.25
CA LYS A 204 15.10 8.66 -15.87
C LYS A 204 16.58 8.68 -15.46
N SER A 205 17.09 9.77 -14.89
CA SER A 205 18.45 9.86 -14.34
C SER A 205 18.54 9.57 -12.83
N LEU A 206 17.41 9.31 -12.16
CA LEU A 206 17.42 8.85 -10.76
C LEU A 206 18.03 7.45 -10.60
N VAL A 207 17.97 6.61 -11.64
CA VAL A 207 18.64 5.31 -11.67
C VAL A 207 19.62 5.28 -12.84
N LYS A 208 20.88 5.02 -12.55
CA LYS A 208 21.97 4.90 -13.52
C LYS A 208 21.97 3.54 -14.19
N ASP A 209 22.70 3.43 -15.30
CA ASP A 209 23.08 2.15 -15.89
C ASP A 209 23.69 1.22 -14.82
N GLY A 210 23.19 -0.01 -14.71
CA GLY A 210 23.56 -0.95 -13.65
C GLY A 210 22.78 -0.81 -12.34
N GLY A 211 21.79 0.07 -12.26
CA GLY A 211 20.78 0.06 -11.20
C GLY A 211 21.13 0.87 -9.94
N GLN A 212 22.21 1.65 -9.96
CA GLN A 212 22.55 2.57 -8.86
C GLN A 212 21.56 3.75 -8.82
N VAL A 213 20.98 4.04 -7.66
CA VAL A 213 20.21 5.28 -7.45
C VAL A 213 21.16 6.47 -7.31
N ASP A 214 20.93 7.56 -8.05
CA ASP A 214 21.71 8.79 -7.89
C ASP A 214 21.22 9.58 -6.66
N ILE A 215 21.88 9.37 -5.54
CA ILE A 215 21.59 10.03 -4.26
C ILE A 215 21.66 11.57 -4.35
N PRO A 216 22.68 12.20 -4.98
CA PRO A 216 22.67 13.64 -5.21
C PRO A 216 21.45 14.17 -5.97
N ILE A 217 20.99 13.49 -7.03
CA ILE A 217 19.79 13.88 -7.78
C ILE A 217 18.54 13.65 -6.93
N LEU A 218 18.44 12.52 -6.22
CA LEU A 218 17.32 12.25 -5.31
C LEU A 218 17.21 13.32 -4.22
N GLN A 219 18.33 13.70 -3.59
CA GLN A 219 18.36 14.77 -2.58
C GLN A 219 17.98 16.13 -3.19
N LYS A 220 18.38 16.41 -4.44
CA LYS A 220 17.97 17.63 -5.16
C LYS A 220 16.45 17.66 -5.39
N VAL A 221 15.84 16.53 -5.75
CA VAL A 221 14.37 16.40 -5.90
C VAL A 221 13.67 16.58 -4.56
N VAL A 222 14.12 15.89 -3.50
CA VAL A 222 13.58 16.02 -2.13
C VAL A 222 13.62 17.48 -1.68
N ASN A 223 14.79 18.12 -1.76
CA ASN A 223 14.98 19.50 -1.32
C ASN A 223 14.10 20.48 -2.12
N ALA A 224 13.94 20.28 -3.44
CA ALA A 224 13.08 21.12 -4.27
C ALA A 224 11.60 20.99 -3.86
N VAL A 225 11.11 19.76 -3.61
CA VAL A 225 9.72 19.54 -3.16
C VAL A 225 9.47 20.21 -1.79
N LEU A 226 10.37 20.01 -0.83
CA LEU A 226 10.24 20.60 0.51
C LEU A 226 10.35 22.14 0.48
N ALA A 227 11.11 22.72 -0.45
CA ALA A 227 11.20 24.16 -0.61
C ALA A 227 9.89 24.84 -1.04
N ILE A 228 8.92 24.11 -1.63
CA ILE A 228 7.58 24.65 -1.97
C ILE A 228 6.76 24.95 -0.70
N LYS A 229 6.99 24.23 0.40
CA LYS A 229 6.17 24.25 1.61
C LYS A 229 5.91 25.65 2.13
N VAL A 230 6.95 26.44 2.40
CA VAL A 230 6.83 27.81 2.93
C VAL A 230 6.10 28.76 1.96
N PRO A 231 6.51 28.90 0.67
CA PRO A 231 5.75 29.68 -0.31
C PRO A 231 4.28 29.29 -0.45
N LEU A 232 3.95 27.99 -0.34
CA LEU A 232 2.57 27.51 -0.38
C LEU A 232 1.79 27.90 0.87
N THR A 233 2.35 27.69 2.06
CA THR A 233 1.72 28.08 3.34
C THR A 233 1.45 29.59 3.39
N ASP A 234 2.42 30.42 2.99
CA ASP A 234 2.24 31.88 2.91
C ASP A 234 1.15 32.27 1.89
N THR A 235 1.08 31.57 0.77
CA THR A 235 0.05 31.76 -0.26
C THR A 235 -1.35 31.43 0.28
N ILE A 236 -1.48 30.33 1.02
CA ILE A 236 -2.74 29.93 1.68
C ILE A 236 -3.17 30.98 2.70
N HIS A 237 -2.26 31.40 3.60
CA HIS A 237 -2.56 32.42 4.62
C HIS A 237 -2.99 33.76 4.00
N LYS A 238 -2.29 34.24 2.96
CA LYS A 238 -2.68 35.48 2.27
C LYS A 238 -4.07 35.33 1.63
N ILE A 239 -4.34 34.23 0.92
CA ILE A 239 -5.64 33.95 0.30
C ILE A 239 -6.78 33.82 1.32
N GLN A 240 -6.52 33.25 2.50
CA GLN A 240 -7.49 33.14 3.60
C GLN A 240 -7.78 34.49 4.29
N SER A 241 -6.86 35.46 4.21
CA SER A 241 -7.05 36.80 4.78
C SER A 241 -7.85 37.77 3.90
N LEU A 242 -8.17 37.39 2.65
CA LEU A 242 -9.06 38.14 1.77
C LEU A 242 -10.49 38.16 2.33
N GLU A 243 -11.10 39.34 2.42
CA GLU A 243 -12.51 39.46 2.79
C GLU A 243 -13.40 38.94 1.63
N THR A 244 -14.68 38.67 1.86
CA THR A 244 -15.60 38.17 0.83
C THR A 244 -15.77 39.18 -0.32
N PHE A 245 -15.68 38.72 -1.58
CA PHE A 245 -16.02 39.53 -2.76
C PHE A 245 -17.54 39.70 -2.90
N HIS A 246 -18.00 40.82 -3.45
CA HIS A 246 -19.45 41.02 -3.71
C HIS A 246 -19.98 40.11 -4.82
N ILE A 247 -19.13 39.69 -5.76
CA ILE A 247 -19.51 38.68 -6.78
C ILE A 247 -19.31 37.28 -6.21
N GLN A 248 -20.41 36.62 -5.81
CA GLN A 248 -20.41 35.26 -5.23
C GLN A 248 -19.58 34.25 -6.05
N ARG A 249 -19.64 34.33 -7.38
CA ARG A 249 -18.88 33.45 -8.28
C ARG A 249 -17.35 33.53 -8.12
N ILE A 250 -16.82 34.60 -7.51
CA ILE A 250 -15.40 34.68 -7.16
C ILE A 250 -15.14 33.86 -5.90
N ASN A 251 -15.99 34.03 -4.87
CA ASN A 251 -15.91 33.30 -3.61
C ASN A 251 -15.97 31.78 -3.86
N ASP A 252 -16.94 31.30 -4.65
CA ASP A 252 -17.09 29.88 -5.02
C ASP A 252 -15.79 29.27 -5.62
N VAL A 253 -15.03 30.08 -6.36
CA VAL A 253 -13.78 29.65 -7.02
C VAL A 253 -12.58 29.82 -6.09
N LEU A 254 -12.59 30.85 -5.23
CA LEU A 254 -11.58 31.08 -4.20
C LEU A 254 -11.61 29.95 -3.16
N GLU A 255 -12.79 29.56 -2.68
CA GLU A 255 -13.01 28.41 -1.79
C GLU A 255 -12.49 27.11 -2.41
N GLY A 256 -12.78 26.87 -3.69
CA GLY A 256 -12.24 25.70 -4.42
C GLY A 256 -10.72 25.73 -4.59
N ALA A 257 -10.11 26.91 -4.74
CA ALA A 257 -8.66 27.07 -4.77
C ALA A 257 -8.05 26.88 -3.39
N GLN A 258 -8.60 27.50 -2.34
CA GLN A 258 -8.21 27.31 -0.93
C GLN A 258 -8.22 25.84 -0.56
N SER A 259 -9.33 25.12 -0.81
CA SER A 259 -9.44 23.69 -0.53
C SER A 259 -8.38 22.85 -1.25
N THR A 260 -7.99 23.22 -2.47
CA THR A 260 -6.94 22.51 -3.21
C THR A 260 -5.55 22.81 -2.62
N LEU A 261 -5.27 24.08 -2.33
CA LEU A 261 -3.98 24.49 -1.79
C LEU A 261 -3.77 23.92 -0.38
N SER A 262 -4.82 23.87 0.45
CA SER A 262 -4.81 23.17 1.73
C SER A 262 -4.47 21.69 1.57
N GLN A 263 -5.16 20.95 0.68
CA GLN A 263 -4.83 19.54 0.40
C GLN A 263 -3.38 19.34 -0.08
N ALA A 264 -2.84 20.30 -0.86
CA ALA A 264 -1.44 20.26 -1.27
C ALA A 264 -0.46 20.60 -0.14
N SER A 265 -0.88 21.43 0.84
CA SER A 265 -0.12 21.69 2.07
C SER A 265 -0.11 20.45 2.94
N ASP A 266 -1.28 19.84 3.20
CA ASP A 266 -1.42 18.63 4.02
C ASP A 266 -0.52 17.49 3.48
N LEU A 267 -0.49 17.30 2.15
CA LEU A 267 0.40 16.35 1.48
C LEU A 267 1.89 16.72 1.57
N LEU A 268 2.24 18.01 1.59
CA LEU A 268 3.63 18.46 1.78
C LEU A 268 4.07 18.42 3.25
N ASP A 269 3.12 18.52 4.18
CA ASP A 269 3.34 18.29 5.60
C ASP A 269 3.63 16.80 5.85
N GLU A 270 2.81 15.90 5.30
CA GLU A 270 3.05 14.45 5.34
C GLU A 270 4.37 14.06 4.63
N ALA A 271 4.71 14.72 3.52
CA ALA A 271 5.97 14.48 2.81
C ALA A 271 7.23 15.01 3.54
N ASP A 272 7.12 15.94 4.48
CA ASP A 272 8.24 16.53 5.22
C ASP A 272 8.91 15.51 6.15
N ASP A 273 8.12 14.61 6.74
CA ASP A 273 8.62 13.51 7.58
C ASP A 273 9.13 12.31 6.74
N VAL A 274 8.60 12.13 5.53
CA VAL A 274 8.85 10.96 4.66
C VAL A 274 10.06 11.15 3.73
N LEU A 275 10.08 12.24 2.96
CA LEU A 275 11.05 12.45 1.89
C LEU A 275 12.52 12.50 2.35
N PRO A 276 12.87 13.11 3.51
CA PRO A 276 14.24 13.09 4.03
C PRO A 276 14.77 11.69 4.34
N GLN A 277 13.90 10.69 4.57
CA GLN A 277 14.32 9.34 4.92
C GLN A 277 14.79 8.54 3.69
N LEU A 278 14.29 8.82 2.49
CA LEU A 278 14.59 8.03 1.28
C LEU A 278 16.08 7.99 0.92
N PRO A 279 16.83 9.11 0.93
CA PRO A 279 18.28 9.09 0.75
C PRO A 279 19.00 8.27 1.84
N VAL A 280 18.55 8.38 3.10
CA VAL A 280 19.17 7.69 4.25
C VAL A 280 18.95 6.17 4.17
N MET A 281 17.76 5.72 3.78
CA MET A 281 17.45 4.31 3.50
C MET A 281 18.36 3.75 2.39
N LEU A 282 18.66 4.57 1.37
CA LEU A 282 19.54 4.22 0.26
C LEU A 282 21.03 4.47 0.55
N GLY A 283 21.41 4.64 1.82
CA GLY A 283 22.82 4.68 2.24
C GLY A 283 23.55 5.97 1.87
N ALA A 284 22.85 7.11 1.86
CA ALA A 284 23.47 8.43 1.70
C ALA A 284 24.61 8.69 2.71
N ASP A 285 25.47 9.65 2.37
CA ASP A 285 26.67 10.03 3.13
C ASP A 285 27.67 8.89 3.36
N GLY A 286 27.78 7.96 2.41
CA GLY A 286 28.67 6.80 2.49
C GLY A 286 28.25 5.75 3.51
N GLN A 287 27.02 5.80 4.01
CA GLN A 287 26.50 4.79 4.94
C GLN A 287 26.20 3.48 4.19
N THR A 288 26.58 2.34 4.77
CA THR A 288 26.12 1.03 4.29
C THR A 288 24.91 0.57 5.12
N LYS A 289 23.73 0.49 4.49
CA LYS A 289 22.55 -0.16 5.06
C LYS A 289 22.52 -1.63 4.64
N THR A 290 22.12 -2.54 5.53
CA THR A 290 21.94 -3.97 5.24
C THR A 290 20.49 -4.36 5.44
N TYR A 291 19.83 -4.86 4.41
CA TYR A 291 18.45 -5.32 4.43
C TYR A 291 18.40 -6.84 4.33
N LEU A 292 17.52 -7.48 5.11
CA LEU A 292 17.14 -8.87 4.88
C LEU A 292 16.17 -8.91 3.70
N VAL A 293 16.49 -9.67 2.65
CA VAL A 293 15.55 -9.94 1.57
C VAL A 293 14.94 -11.31 1.81
N VAL A 294 13.61 -11.37 1.88
CA VAL A 294 12.85 -12.61 2.11
C VAL A 294 12.08 -12.96 0.84
N ALA A 295 12.42 -14.10 0.24
CA ALA A 295 11.72 -14.65 -0.90
C ALA A 295 10.50 -15.45 -0.39
N LEU A 296 9.31 -14.90 -0.61
CA LEU A 296 8.05 -15.54 -0.26
C LEU A 296 7.63 -16.55 -1.33
N ASN A 297 6.78 -17.49 -0.91
CA ASN A 297 6.20 -18.50 -1.78
C ASN A 297 4.68 -18.58 -1.57
N ASN A 298 3.90 -18.07 -2.52
CA ASN A 298 2.43 -18.01 -2.41
C ASN A 298 1.75 -19.37 -2.55
N VAL A 299 2.47 -20.45 -2.89
CA VAL A 299 1.89 -21.81 -2.93
C VAL A 299 1.99 -22.58 -1.61
N GLU A 300 2.58 -21.94 -0.58
CA GLU A 300 2.46 -22.28 0.83
C GLU A 300 1.99 -21.03 1.57
N THR A 301 0.70 -20.75 1.53
CA THR A 301 0.19 -19.42 1.87
C THR A 301 0.44 -19.10 3.34
N ARG A 302 0.88 -17.88 3.62
CA ARG A 302 0.97 -17.30 4.96
C ARG A 302 0.35 -15.92 4.93
N SER A 303 -0.24 -15.46 6.04
CA SER A 303 -1.03 -14.24 6.08
C SER A 303 -0.30 -13.00 5.53
N SER A 304 1.01 -12.88 5.77
CA SER A 304 1.87 -11.81 5.23
C SER A 304 2.29 -11.96 3.76
N GLY A 305 1.86 -13.01 3.04
CA GLY A 305 2.02 -13.14 1.58
C GLY A 305 2.40 -14.53 1.08
N GLY A 306 3.08 -15.33 1.91
CA GLY A 306 3.53 -16.67 1.55
C GLY A 306 4.57 -17.21 2.54
N PHE A 307 4.93 -18.47 2.40
CA PHE A 307 6.00 -19.07 3.19
C PHE A 307 7.34 -18.39 2.84
N PRO A 308 8.13 -17.93 3.81
CA PRO A 308 9.46 -17.40 3.55
C PRO A 308 10.37 -18.58 3.21
N GLY A 309 10.42 -18.95 1.92
CA GLY A 309 11.12 -20.15 1.44
C GLY A 309 12.63 -20.00 1.47
N ALA A 310 13.12 -18.78 1.24
CA ALA A 310 14.54 -18.46 1.32
C ALA A 310 14.77 -17.01 1.77
N TRP A 311 15.97 -16.74 2.28
CA TRP A 311 16.42 -15.41 2.68
C TRP A 311 17.86 -15.12 2.25
N GLY A 312 18.15 -13.85 2.01
CA GLY A 312 19.49 -13.34 1.71
C GLY A 312 19.64 -11.93 2.28
N THR A 313 20.79 -11.28 2.11
CA THR A 313 20.91 -9.86 2.45
C THR A 313 21.30 -9.03 1.26
N MET A 314 20.81 -7.79 1.25
CA MET A 314 21.13 -6.77 0.27
C MET A 314 21.79 -5.60 1.01
N THR A 315 22.92 -5.12 0.54
CA THR A 315 23.55 -3.90 1.04
C THR A 315 23.29 -2.74 0.10
N VAL A 316 23.14 -1.54 0.66
CA VAL A 316 23.00 -0.30 -0.08
C VAL A 316 23.99 0.73 0.45
N THR A 317 24.83 1.28 -0.43
CA THR A 317 25.83 2.31 -0.12
C THR A 317 25.83 3.37 -1.21
N ASP A 318 25.53 4.63 -0.89
CA ASP A 318 25.37 5.74 -1.84
C ASP A 318 24.52 5.34 -3.06
N GLY A 319 23.35 4.74 -2.80
CA GLY A 319 22.42 4.24 -3.82
C GLY A 319 22.89 3.02 -4.61
N THR A 320 24.10 2.52 -4.38
CA THR A 320 24.62 1.30 -5.00
C THR A 320 24.05 0.10 -4.26
N ILE A 321 23.18 -0.64 -4.93
CA ILE A 321 22.51 -1.82 -4.39
C ILE A 321 23.33 -3.08 -4.74
N THR A 322 23.57 -3.96 -3.78
CA THR A 322 24.34 -5.20 -3.96
C THR A 322 23.69 -6.35 -3.20
N LEU A 323 23.45 -7.47 -3.87
CA LEU A 323 23.02 -8.72 -3.23
C LEU A 323 24.26 -9.44 -2.65
N ASN A 324 24.19 -9.84 -1.38
CA ASN A 324 25.30 -10.45 -0.66
C ASN A 324 25.16 -11.99 -0.62
N GLY A 325 25.90 -12.65 -1.51
CA GLY A 325 25.95 -14.11 -1.58
C GLY A 325 24.66 -14.73 -2.10
N ASP A 326 24.53 -16.04 -1.89
CA ASP A 326 23.36 -16.82 -2.30
C ASP A 326 22.23 -16.73 -1.26
N PHE A 327 20.99 -16.89 -1.72
CA PHE A 327 19.84 -17.05 -0.84
C PHE A 327 19.90 -18.43 -0.14
N ALA A 328 19.82 -18.44 1.18
CA ALA A 328 19.74 -19.68 1.96
C ALA A 328 18.28 -20.12 2.09
N SER A 329 18.01 -21.40 1.86
CA SER A 329 16.71 -22.02 2.15
C SER A 329 16.39 -21.92 3.64
N LEU A 330 15.13 -21.70 3.97
CA LEU A 330 14.59 -21.71 5.34
C LEU A 330 13.91 -23.05 5.68
N GLN A 331 13.87 -23.99 4.74
CA GLN A 331 13.17 -25.26 4.91
C GLN A 331 13.78 -26.11 6.02
N GLY A 332 13.02 -26.32 7.10
CA GLY A 332 13.43 -27.17 8.22
C GLY A 332 14.43 -26.51 9.19
N GLU A 333 14.83 -25.25 8.98
CA GLU A 333 15.75 -24.54 9.87
C GLU A 333 15.15 -24.33 11.26
N ARG A 334 15.96 -24.50 12.32
CA ARG A 334 15.51 -24.38 13.72
C ARG A 334 16.59 -23.69 14.57
N GLN A 335 16.22 -22.59 15.23
CA GLN A 335 17.07 -21.87 16.19
C GLN A 335 16.84 -22.37 17.63
N GLU A 336 17.79 -22.09 18.53
CA GLU A 336 17.63 -22.42 19.95
C GLU A 336 16.46 -21.64 20.56
N SER A 337 15.59 -22.33 21.31
CA SER A 337 14.39 -21.71 21.88
C SER A 337 14.73 -20.53 22.81
N GLY A 338 14.10 -19.38 22.56
CA GLY A 338 14.34 -18.15 23.31
C GLY A 338 15.53 -17.31 22.82
N THR A 339 16.12 -17.62 21.66
CA THR A 339 17.17 -16.78 21.03
C THR A 339 16.65 -15.81 19.98
N GLY A 340 15.42 -15.99 19.49
CA GLY A 340 14.80 -15.14 18.49
C GLY A 340 13.46 -14.56 18.96
N PHE A 341 12.52 -14.46 18.02
CA PHE A 341 11.20 -13.83 18.22
C PHE A 341 10.43 -14.36 19.43
N THR A 342 9.71 -13.48 20.11
CA THR A 342 8.73 -13.86 21.14
C THR A 342 7.35 -13.37 20.72
N PRO A 343 6.44 -14.27 20.28
CA PRO A 343 5.05 -13.91 20.02
C PRO A 343 4.33 -13.58 21.33
N THR A 344 3.25 -12.80 21.26
CA THR A 344 2.31 -12.66 22.38
C THR A 344 1.41 -13.89 22.49
N ASP A 345 0.69 -14.01 23.61
CA ASP A 345 -0.33 -15.05 23.79
C ASP A 345 -1.47 -14.90 22.76
N GLU A 346 -1.83 -13.66 22.39
CA GLU A 346 -2.84 -13.35 21.37
C GLU A 346 -2.38 -13.79 19.97
N GLU A 347 -1.15 -13.46 19.59
CA GLU A 347 -0.54 -13.87 18.31
C GLU A 347 -0.41 -15.39 18.19
N SER A 348 -0.07 -16.05 19.31
CA SER A 348 0.02 -17.49 19.38
C SER A 348 -1.34 -18.17 19.30
N ALA A 349 -2.39 -17.55 19.88
CA ALA A 349 -3.74 -18.09 19.87
C ALA A 349 -4.45 -17.90 18.53
N ALA A 350 -4.35 -16.72 17.90
CA ALA A 350 -5.01 -16.42 16.63
C ALA A 350 -4.24 -17.01 15.42
N PHE A 351 -2.92 -16.86 15.38
CA PHE A 351 -2.13 -17.13 14.17
C PHE A 351 -1.12 -18.28 14.29
N ASP A 352 -1.13 -19.06 15.39
CA ASP A 352 -0.16 -20.13 15.69
C ASP A 352 1.33 -19.65 15.64
N MET A 353 1.55 -18.37 15.94
CA MET A 353 2.90 -17.78 15.95
C MET A 353 3.83 -18.33 17.04
N GLY A 354 3.33 -19.17 17.95
CA GLY A 354 4.17 -19.89 18.93
C GLY A 354 5.34 -20.63 18.27
N SER A 355 5.15 -21.11 17.04
CA SER A 355 6.20 -21.75 16.24
C SER A 355 7.29 -20.78 15.74
N ALA A 356 6.99 -19.50 15.53
CA ALA A 356 7.93 -18.47 15.06
C ALA A 356 9.08 -18.18 16.05
N ALA A 357 8.93 -18.55 17.32
CA ALA A 357 9.99 -18.39 18.32
C ALA A 357 11.22 -19.28 18.05
N PHE A 358 11.05 -20.39 17.33
CA PHE A 358 12.12 -21.34 17.01
C PHE A 358 12.19 -21.78 15.53
N ASN A 359 11.18 -21.46 14.72
CA ASN A 359 11.12 -21.73 13.28
C ASN A 359 11.04 -20.41 12.48
N PRO A 360 12.11 -19.96 11.80
CA PRO A 360 12.05 -18.78 10.92
C PRO A 360 11.00 -18.91 9.80
N GLY A 361 10.70 -20.13 9.35
CA GLY A 361 9.63 -20.44 8.40
C GLY A 361 8.22 -20.05 8.87
N SER A 362 8.03 -19.81 10.17
CA SER A 362 6.77 -19.37 10.76
C SER A 362 6.65 -17.84 10.91
N SER A 363 7.65 -17.07 10.51
CA SER A 363 7.66 -15.60 10.70
C SER A 363 6.48 -14.89 10.03
N MET A 364 6.04 -15.35 8.85
CA MET A 364 5.01 -14.69 8.01
C MET A 364 3.55 -15.03 8.38
N MET A 365 3.30 -15.71 9.51
CA MET A 365 1.97 -16.23 9.87
C MET A 365 0.94 -15.18 10.27
N THR A 366 1.36 -13.98 10.69
CA THR A 366 0.47 -12.83 10.97
C THR A 366 0.28 -11.96 9.73
N PRO A 367 -0.90 -11.33 9.51
CA PRO A 367 -1.09 -10.34 8.45
C PRO A 367 -0.49 -8.96 8.79
N GLN A 368 -0.06 -8.74 10.04
CA GLN A 368 0.64 -7.53 10.46
C GLN A 368 2.10 -7.61 10.01
N PHE A 369 2.41 -7.19 8.77
CA PHE A 369 3.73 -7.40 8.17
C PHE A 369 4.91 -6.83 8.98
N PRO A 370 4.84 -5.64 9.62
CA PRO A 370 5.93 -5.13 10.45
C PRO A 370 6.34 -6.12 11.57
N ARG A 371 5.37 -6.86 12.09
CA ARG A 371 5.56 -7.86 13.15
C ARG A 371 6.07 -9.20 12.61
N ALA A 372 5.67 -9.58 11.40
CA ALA A 372 6.25 -10.72 10.68
C ALA A 372 7.70 -10.46 10.27
N ALA A 373 8.00 -9.25 9.80
CA ALA A 373 9.33 -8.77 9.48
C ALA A 373 10.23 -8.74 10.71
N GLU A 374 9.75 -8.24 11.85
CA GLU A 374 10.47 -8.32 13.13
C GLU A 374 10.84 -9.78 13.48
N ALA A 375 9.91 -10.73 13.30
CA ALA A 375 10.18 -12.15 13.53
C ALA A 375 11.27 -12.71 12.60
N ALA A 376 11.27 -12.32 11.33
CA ALA A 376 12.30 -12.69 10.37
C ALA A 376 13.66 -12.06 10.72
N ALA A 377 13.70 -10.77 11.07
CA ALA A 377 14.91 -10.04 11.45
C ALA A 377 15.56 -10.56 12.74
N GLN A 378 14.75 -10.85 13.77
CA GLN A 378 15.25 -11.45 15.01
C GLN A 378 15.76 -12.88 14.80
N SER A 379 15.12 -13.65 13.91
CA SER A 379 15.61 -14.98 13.53
C SER A 379 16.93 -14.88 12.74
N TRP A 380 17.05 -13.95 11.79
CA TRP A 380 18.32 -13.69 11.09
C TRP A 380 19.45 -13.33 12.07
N LEU A 381 19.16 -12.46 13.05
CA LEU A 381 20.10 -12.13 14.12
C LEU A 381 20.52 -13.38 14.93
N ALA A 382 19.58 -14.27 15.28
CA ALA A 382 19.89 -15.51 16.00
C ALA A 382 20.78 -16.47 15.19
N PHE A 383 20.49 -16.68 13.90
CA PHE A 383 21.26 -17.59 13.04
C PHE A 383 22.61 -17.04 12.55
N LYS A 384 22.70 -15.73 12.28
CA LYS A 384 23.84 -15.11 11.60
C LYS A 384 24.63 -14.14 12.48
N ASN A 385 24.14 -13.82 13.68
CA ASN A 385 24.72 -12.82 14.59
C ASN A 385 24.96 -11.46 13.89
N GLN A 386 24.02 -11.05 13.05
CA GLN A 386 24.04 -9.82 12.26
C GLN A 386 22.67 -9.14 12.38
N ALA A 387 22.64 -7.87 12.77
CA ALA A 387 21.43 -7.05 12.71
C ALA A 387 21.24 -6.49 11.29
N VAL A 388 19.98 -6.24 10.91
CA VAL A 388 19.60 -5.61 9.64
C VAL A 388 18.87 -4.29 9.91
N ASN A 389 18.97 -3.36 8.96
CA ASN A 389 18.28 -2.06 8.98
C ASN A 389 16.81 -2.16 8.57
N GLY A 390 16.41 -3.27 7.96
CA GLY A 390 15.03 -3.54 7.56
C GLY A 390 14.89 -4.90 6.89
N VAL A 391 13.66 -5.23 6.52
CA VAL A 391 13.27 -6.45 5.81
C VAL A 391 12.51 -6.05 4.55
N VAL A 392 12.86 -6.65 3.42
CA VAL A 392 12.16 -6.51 2.14
C VAL A 392 11.62 -7.88 1.76
N ALA A 393 10.30 -8.04 1.74
CA ALA A 393 9.65 -9.27 1.29
C ALA A 393 9.15 -9.11 -0.15
N VAL A 394 9.46 -10.09 -0.99
CA VAL A 394 9.08 -10.16 -2.40
C VAL A 394 8.63 -11.55 -2.77
N ASP A 395 7.71 -11.66 -3.72
CA ASP A 395 7.20 -12.94 -4.23
C ASP A 395 7.34 -13.09 -5.76
N PRO A 396 7.07 -14.29 -6.32
CA PRO A 396 7.20 -14.55 -7.75
C PRO A 396 6.24 -13.75 -8.65
N VAL A 397 5.11 -13.27 -8.12
CA VAL A 397 4.17 -12.41 -8.88
C VAL A 397 4.76 -11.02 -9.04
N PHE A 398 5.32 -10.44 -7.97
CA PHE A 398 6.05 -9.18 -8.06
C PHE A 398 7.30 -9.30 -8.93
N LEU A 399 8.04 -10.41 -8.82
CA LEU A 399 9.20 -10.68 -9.67
C LEU A 399 8.81 -10.71 -11.17
N GLN A 400 7.70 -11.36 -11.51
CA GLN A 400 7.16 -11.37 -12.87
C GLN A 400 6.85 -9.94 -13.35
N SER A 401 6.22 -9.11 -12.52
CA SER A 401 5.93 -7.72 -12.87
C SER A 401 7.21 -6.88 -13.08
N LEU A 402 8.24 -7.08 -12.25
CA LEU A 402 9.55 -6.43 -12.42
C LEU A 402 10.26 -6.84 -13.71
N LEU A 403 10.27 -8.13 -14.04
CA LEU A 403 10.82 -8.63 -15.31
C LEU A 403 10.05 -8.07 -16.52
N ALA A 404 8.72 -7.96 -16.42
CA ALA A 404 7.88 -7.36 -17.46
C ALA A 404 8.20 -5.88 -17.71
N VAL A 405 8.25 -5.05 -16.66
CA VAL A 405 8.46 -3.60 -16.80
C VAL A 405 9.90 -3.22 -17.19
N THR A 406 10.87 -4.05 -16.81
CA THR A 406 12.28 -3.87 -17.23
C THR A 406 12.62 -4.52 -18.58
N GLY A 407 11.68 -5.28 -19.16
CA GLY A 407 11.88 -6.04 -20.40
C GLY A 407 12.97 -7.13 -20.29
N GLN A 408 13.19 -7.65 -19.09
CA GLN A 408 14.26 -8.59 -18.77
C GLN A 408 13.77 -10.03 -18.70
N SER A 409 14.70 -10.96 -18.92
CA SER A 409 14.48 -12.40 -18.82
C SER A 409 15.78 -13.10 -18.43
N VAL A 410 15.68 -14.29 -17.85
CA VAL A 410 16.84 -15.10 -17.46
C VAL A 410 16.66 -16.56 -17.89
N ASP A 411 17.76 -17.21 -18.25
CA ASP A 411 17.80 -18.63 -18.59
C ASP A 411 18.61 -19.40 -17.53
N VAL A 412 17.94 -20.26 -16.77
CA VAL A 412 18.56 -21.06 -15.70
C VAL A 412 18.34 -22.53 -15.99
N ASN A 413 19.44 -23.27 -16.16
CA ASN A 413 19.43 -24.71 -16.51
C ASN A 413 18.58 -25.07 -17.74
N GLY A 414 18.45 -24.14 -18.70
CA GLY A 414 17.64 -24.32 -19.91
C GLY A 414 16.15 -24.01 -19.75
N ILE A 415 15.73 -23.46 -18.60
CA ILE A 415 14.38 -22.96 -18.36
C ILE A 415 14.42 -21.43 -18.46
N HIS A 416 13.56 -20.88 -19.32
CA HIS A 416 13.41 -19.45 -19.55
C HIS A 416 12.43 -18.85 -18.55
N VAL A 417 12.80 -17.74 -17.90
CA VAL A 417 12.00 -17.02 -16.91
C VAL A 417 11.91 -15.55 -17.30
N ASP A 418 10.69 -15.06 -17.52
CA ASP A 418 10.41 -13.71 -17.99
C ASP A 418 9.14 -13.10 -17.35
N GLY A 419 8.80 -11.88 -17.76
CA GLY A 419 7.62 -11.15 -17.30
C GLY A 419 6.26 -11.73 -17.71
N SER A 420 6.22 -12.85 -18.42
CA SER A 420 4.99 -13.56 -18.80
C SER A 420 4.79 -14.87 -18.02
N ASN A 421 5.87 -15.48 -17.50
CA ASN A 421 5.83 -16.83 -16.96
C ASN A 421 6.40 -17.02 -15.55
N ALA A 422 7.17 -16.07 -15.00
CA ALA A 422 7.97 -16.30 -13.79
C ALA A 422 7.17 -16.82 -12.59
N ALA A 423 5.94 -16.33 -12.39
CA ALA A 423 5.05 -16.82 -11.35
C ALA A 423 4.71 -18.31 -11.55
N THR A 424 4.36 -18.72 -12.78
CA THR A 424 4.02 -20.11 -13.12
C THR A 424 5.22 -21.03 -13.01
N VAL A 425 6.38 -20.60 -13.52
CA VAL A 425 7.60 -21.42 -13.46
C VAL A 425 7.98 -21.71 -12.01
N LEU A 426 8.06 -20.67 -11.17
CA LEU A 426 8.56 -20.78 -9.80
C LEU A 426 7.54 -21.41 -8.83
N MET A 427 6.25 -21.23 -9.05
CA MET A 427 5.20 -21.71 -8.14
C MET A 427 4.50 -22.99 -8.59
N HIS A 428 4.65 -23.41 -9.85
CA HIS A 428 4.05 -24.63 -10.37
C HIS A 428 5.08 -25.53 -11.06
N ASP A 429 5.69 -25.08 -12.15
CA ASP A 429 6.44 -25.98 -13.03
C ASP A 429 7.68 -26.57 -12.37
N THR A 430 8.35 -25.82 -11.47
CA THR A 430 9.44 -26.33 -10.65
C THR A 430 9.02 -27.55 -9.82
N TYR A 431 7.85 -27.52 -9.17
CA TYR A 431 7.41 -28.58 -8.27
C TYR A 431 6.88 -29.82 -9.00
N TRP A 432 6.40 -29.66 -10.23
CA TRP A 432 5.96 -30.77 -11.08
C TRP A 432 7.10 -31.43 -11.87
N ASN A 433 8.08 -30.64 -12.33
CA ASN A 433 9.05 -31.10 -13.36
C ASN A 433 10.51 -31.17 -12.88
N ILE A 434 10.89 -30.49 -11.80
CA ILE A 434 12.29 -30.46 -11.32
C ILE A 434 12.45 -31.39 -10.11
N PRO A 435 13.41 -32.34 -10.11
CA PRO A 435 13.74 -33.17 -8.95
C PRO A 435 14.01 -32.34 -7.69
N VAL A 436 13.52 -32.78 -6.54
CA VAL A 436 13.55 -32.01 -5.27
C VAL A 436 14.97 -31.58 -4.89
N ASP A 437 15.98 -32.44 -5.12
CA ASP A 437 17.39 -32.17 -4.86
C ASP A 437 18.03 -31.13 -5.81
N ALA A 438 17.34 -30.75 -6.89
CA ALA A 438 17.75 -29.70 -7.83
C ALA A 438 16.92 -28.40 -7.69
N GLN A 439 15.84 -28.39 -6.90
CA GLN A 439 14.94 -27.22 -6.78
C GLN A 439 15.62 -26.02 -6.12
N ASP A 440 16.33 -26.21 -5.00
CA ASP A 440 17.03 -25.12 -4.30
C ASP A 440 18.08 -24.42 -5.20
N ALA A 441 18.83 -25.21 -5.96
CA ALA A 441 19.81 -24.69 -6.92
C ALA A 441 19.14 -23.93 -8.08
N PHE A 442 17.97 -24.38 -8.54
CA PHE A 442 17.17 -23.65 -9.53
C PHE A 442 16.65 -22.33 -8.96
N PHE A 443 16.05 -22.33 -7.77
CA PHE A 443 15.54 -21.12 -7.11
C PHE A 443 16.65 -20.09 -6.86
N SER A 444 17.79 -20.49 -6.31
CA SER A 444 18.93 -19.58 -6.09
C SER A 444 19.48 -19.04 -7.42
N GLY A 445 19.53 -19.87 -8.47
CA GLY A 445 19.92 -19.46 -9.82
C GLY A 445 18.99 -18.40 -10.41
N VAL A 446 17.67 -18.61 -10.34
CA VAL A 446 16.68 -17.66 -10.85
C VAL A 446 16.68 -16.37 -10.01
N ALA A 447 16.76 -16.46 -8.69
CA ALA A 447 16.81 -15.28 -7.81
C ALA A 447 18.05 -14.41 -8.10
N GLY A 448 19.24 -15.01 -8.13
CA GLY A 448 20.49 -14.29 -8.39
C GLY A 448 20.56 -13.69 -9.80
N ALA A 449 20.15 -14.46 -10.82
CA ALA A 449 20.13 -13.96 -12.19
C ALA A 449 19.08 -12.85 -12.40
N SER A 450 17.87 -13.02 -11.86
CA SER A 450 16.79 -12.04 -12.04
C SER A 450 17.09 -10.74 -11.32
N PHE A 451 17.72 -10.79 -10.14
CA PHE A 451 18.20 -9.61 -9.44
C PHE A 451 19.17 -8.81 -10.32
N GLN A 452 20.19 -9.46 -10.88
CA GLN A 452 21.17 -8.81 -11.76
C GLN A 452 20.50 -8.22 -13.02
N ALA A 453 19.59 -8.98 -13.64
CA ALA A 453 18.88 -8.55 -14.85
C ALA A 453 17.99 -7.33 -14.58
N ILE A 454 17.16 -7.37 -13.53
CA ILE A 454 16.27 -6.27 -13.14
C ILE A 454 17.07 -4.99 -12.90
N PHE A 455 18.12 -5.02 -12.08
CA PHE A 455 18.96 -3.85 -11.81
C PHE A 455 19.67 -3.32 -13.07
N ALA A 456 20.11 -4.18 -13.98
CA ALA A 456 20.63 -3.77 -15.28
C ALA A 456 19.55 -3.10 -16.16
N GLY A 457 18.29 -3.55 -16.07
CA GLY A 457 17.14 -3.03 -16.83
C GLY A 457 16.48 -1.77 -16.25
N LEU A 458 16.68 -1.43 -14.96
CA LEU A 458 16.00 -0.29 -14.32
C LEU A 458 16.23 1.05 -15.04
N GLY A 459 17.45 1.30 -15.54
CA GLY A 459 17.78 2.52 -16.31
C GLY A 459 17.13 2.61 -17.70
N HIS A 460 16.44 1.55 -18.14
CA HIS A 460 15.73 1.49 -19.43
C HIS A 460 14.21 1.39 -19.29
N ALA A 461 13.71 1.03 -18.11
CA ALA A 461 12.28 1.02 -17.80
C ALA A 461 11.70 2.45 -17.86
N ASP A 462 10.42 2.58 -18.18
CA ASP A 462 9.75 3.86 -17.96
C ASP A 462 9.52 4.07 -16.45
N SER A 463 9.91 5.25 -15.95
CA SER A 463 9.82 5.57 -14.53
C SER A 463 8.39 5.58 -14.00
N GLY A 464 7.40 5.90 -14.84
CA GLY A 464 5.99 5.87 -14.46
C GLY A 464 5.47 4.43 -14.31
N ASP A 465 5.80 3.57 -15.28
CA ASP A 465 5.42 2.15 -15.24
C ASP A 465 6.14 1.39 -14.12
N LEU A 466 7.42 1.70 -13.86
CA LEU A 466 8.18 1.14 -12.74
C LEU A 466 7.60 1.55 -11.38
N ALA A 467 7.34 2.85 -11.18
CA ALA A 467 6.71 3.34 -9.95
C ALA A 467 5.32 2.72 -9.75
N LYS A 468 4.53 2.61 -10.82
CA LYS A 468 3.24 1.89 -10.79
C LYS A 468 3.42 0.43 -10.42
N THR A 469 4.41 -0.27 -10.96
CA THR A 469 4.69 -1.69 -10.66
C THR A 469 4.98 -1.89 -9.17
N ILE A 470 5.79 -1.01 -8.57
CA ILE A 470 6.11 -1.05 -7.13
C ILE A 470 4.86 -0.77 -6.29
N LEU A 471 4.08 0.26 -6.64
CA LEU A 471 2.84 0.61 -5.94
C LEU A 471 1.77 -0.49 -6.04
N ASP A 472 1.56 -1.07 -7.22
CA ASP A 472 0.65 -2.19 -7.42
C ASP A 472 1.09 -3.41 -6.61
N GLY A 473 2.40 -3.71 -6.59
CA GLY A 473 2.99 -4.79 -5.79
C GLY A 473 2.79 -4.59 -4.29
N ALA A 474 2.89 -3.35 -3.79
CA ALA A 474 2.61 -3.01 -2.40
C ALA A 474 1.12 -3.14 -2.04
N LEU A 475 0.23 -2.56 -2.87
CA LEU A 475 -1.22 -2.65 -2.69
C LEU A 475 -1.74 -4.10 -2.73
N ALA A 476 -1.14 -4.94 -3.58
CA ALA A 476 -1.43 -6.37 -3.64
C ALA A 476 -0.66 -7.20 -2.59
N ARG A 477 0.24 -6.58 -1.81
CA ARG A 477 1.12 -7.18 -0.79
C ARG A 477 2.12 -8.22 -1.33
N ASN A 478 2.37 -8.23 -2.64
CA ASN A 478 3.43 -9.00 -3.28
C ASN A 478 4.83 -8.39 -3.05
N PHE A 479 4.88 -7.12 -2.63
CA PHE A 479 6.08 -6.38 -2.21
C PHE A 479 5.77 -5.67 -0.88
N GLN A 480 6.57 -5.92 0.17
CA GLN A 480 6.41 -5.25 1.46
C GLN A 480 7.78 -4.93 2.06
N VAL A 481 7.87 -3.83 2.80
CA VAL A 481 9.10 -3.32 3.43
C VAL A 481 8.82 -3.04 4.91
N TRP A 482 9.80 -3.32 5.76
CA TRP A 482 9.81 -2.93 7.18
C TRP A 482 11.18 -2.37 7.54
N MET A 483 11.22 -1.38 8.42
CA MET A 483 12.44 -0.71 8.86
C MET A 483 12.65 -0.88 10.37
N ALA A 484 13.90 -1.14 10.76
CA ALA A 484 14.29 -1.26 12.16
C ALA A 484 14.41 0.11 12.88
N ASP A 485 14.49 1.20 12.10
CA ASP A 485 14.48 2.57 12.59
C ASP A 485 13.04 3.13 12.58
N PRO A 486 12.51 3.67 13.70
CA PRO A 486 11.11 4.09 13.78
C PRO A 486 10.70 5.20 12.80
N ASP A 487 11.58 6.18 12.55
CA ASP A 487 11.26 7.30 11.67
C ASP A 487 11.21 6.82 10.20
N GLN A 488 12.07 5.85 9.88
CA GLN A 488 12.07 5.17 8.58
C GLN A 488 10.87 4.23 8.40
N GLU A 489 10.38 3.59 9.46
CA GLU A 489 9.17 2.76 9.41
C GLU A 489 7.93 3.62 9.19
N VAL A 490 7.81 4.78 9.85
CA VAL A 490 6.75 5.76 9.58
C VAL A 490 6.77 6.20 8.11
N ALA A 491 7.95 6.45 7.55
CA ALA A 491 8.10 6.80 6.14
C ALA A 491 7.66 5.67 5.18
N ILE A 492 7.99 4.41 5.49
CA ILE A 492 7.56 3.23 4.71
C ILE A 492 6.06 2.95 4.85
N ASP A 493 5.46 3.26 6.00
CA ASP A 493 4.02 3.17 6.24
C ASP A 493 3.25 4.22 5.42
N ALA A 494 3.71 5.47 5.42
CA ALA A 494 3.13 6.55 4.62
C ALA A 494 3.21 6.31 3.10
N LEU A 495 4.25 5.62 2.63
CA LEU A 495 4.37 5.17 1.23
C LEU A 495 3.45 3.98 0.88
N GLY A 496 2.78 3.38 1.88
CA GLY A 496 1.92 2.20 1.70
C GLY A 496 2.70 0.90 1.52
N PHE A 497 3.99 0.86 1.85
CA PHE A 497 4.87 -0.29 1.65
C PHE A 497 4.98 -1.19 2.91
N SER A 498 4.54 -0.70 4.06
CA SER A 498 4.65 -1.40 5.36
C SER A 498 3.90 -2.74 5.46
N GLY A 499 2.87 -2.97 4.63
CA GLY A 499 1.94 -4.11 4.81
C GLY A 499 1.22 -4.11 6.16
N LYS A 500 1.20 -2.98 6.87
CA LYS A 500 0.56 -2.80 8.18
C LYS A 500 -0.96 -2.91 8.07
N LEU A 501 -1.60 -3.36 9.16
CA LEU A 501 -3.06 -3.34 9.27
C LEU A 501 -3.55 -1.90 9.51
N GLU A 502 -4.61 -1.49 8.79
CA GLU A 502 -5.22 -0.18 8.98
C GLU A 502 -5.88 -0.09 10.36
N ALA A 503 -5.45 0.91 11.14
CA ALA A 503 -5.80 1.12 12.54
C ALA A 503 -6.69 2.35 12.75
N ASP A 504 -6.88 3.18 11.72
CA ASP A 504 -7.79 4.32 11.75
C ASP A 504 -9.26 3.86 11.64
N PRO A 505 -10.09 4.04 12.69
CA PRO A 505 -11.50 3.67 12.64
C PRO A 505 -12.32 4.48 11.61
N ALA A 506 -11.78 5.60 11.11
CA ALA A 506 -12.40 6.37 10.02
C ALA A 506 -12.24 5.70 8.64
N LYS A 507 -11.33 4.72 8.50
CA LYS A 507 -10.96 4.02 7.26
C LYS A 507 -11.20 2.50 7.38
N PRO A 508 -12.45 2.03 7.25
CA PRO A 508 -12.76 0.62 7.49
C PRO A 508 -12.16 -0.33 6.43
N VAL A 509 -11.31 -1.25 6.87
CA VAL A 509 -10.74 -2.36 6.08
C VAL A 509 -11.12 -3.70 6.71
N LEU A 510 -11.76 -4.59 5.94
CA LEU A 510 -11.93 -6.00 6.30
C LEU A 510 -10.67 -6.78 5.90
N GLY A 511 -10.08 -7.52 6.83
CA GLY A 511 -9.01 -8.49 6.54
C GLY A 511 -9.56 -9.86 6.16
N THR A 512 -9.06 -10.44 5.06
CA THR A 512 -9.32 -11.83 4.65
C THR A 512 -8.00 -12.54 4.32
N TYR A 513 -7.35 -13.07 5.35
CA TYR A 513 -5.97 -13.59 5.27
C TYR A 513 -5.93 -15.10 5.46
N THR A 514 -4.88 -15.77 4.97
CA THR A 514 -4.81 -17.24 4.99
C THR A 514 -3.46 -17.78 5.41
N ASN A 515 -3.46 -18.81 6.27
CA ASN A 515 -2.31 -19.69 6.50
C ASN A 515 -2.65 -21.11 6.02
N ASP A 516 -1.79 -21.70 5.19
CA ASP A 516 -1.86 -23.11 4.80
C ASP A 516 -1.27 -24.04 5.86
N TYR A 517 -2.02 -25.08 6.20
CA TYR A 517 -1.60 -26.18 7.07
C TYR A 517 -1.48 -27.52 6.33
N THR A 518 -1.70 -27.56 5.00
CA THR A 518 -1.58 -28.79 4.18
C THR A 518 -0.15 -29.34 4.13
N TRP A 519 0.85 -28.48 4.34
CA TRP A 519 2.30 -28.78 4.23
C TRP A 519 2.67 -29.24 2.81
N SER A 520 2.31 -28.41 1.81
CA SER A 520 2.18 -28.81 0.40
C SER A 520 2.65 -27.71 -0.56
N LYS A 521 2.30 -27.80 -1.85
CA LYS A 521 2.29 -26.67 -2.81
C LYS A 521 0.90 -26.50 -3.44
N MET A 522 -0.15 -26.93 -2.74
CA MET A 522 -1.50 -26.98 -3.28
C MET A 522 -2.14 -25.61 -3.46
N ASP A 523 -1.66 -24.55 -2.82
CA ASP A 523 -2.27 -23.22 -2.94
C ASP A 523 -2.11 -22.58 -4.34
N TRP A 524 -1.36 -23.21 -5.25
CA TRP A 524 -1.47 -22.92 -6.69
C TRP A 524 -2.92 -23.06 -7.20
N TYR A 525 -3.67 -23.94 -6.57
CA TYR A 525 -5.07 -24.25 -6.82
C TYR A 525 -6.04 -23.54 -5.86
N LEU A 526 -5.55 -22.76 -4.89
CA LEU A 526 -6.39 -22.02 -3.95
C LEU A 526 -7.05 -20.82 -4.63
N ASN A 527 -8.35 -20.91 -4.85
CA ASN A 527 -9.16 -19.81 -5.36
C ASN A 527 -9.97 -19.19 -4.23
N MET A 528 -9.61 -17.96 -3.83
CA MET A 528 -10.32 -17.20 -2.80
C MET A 528 -10.92 -15.92 -3.35
N ASN A 529 -12.22 -15.73 -3.12
CA ASN A 529 -12.98 -14.56 -3.57
C ASN A 529 -13.88 -14.05 -2.43
N THR A 530 -13.83 -12.73 -2.17
CA THR A 530 -14.63 -12.06 -1.13
C THR A 530 -15.52 -11.01 -1.78
N GLN A 531 -16.82 -11.08 -1.54
CA GLN A 531 -17.84 -10.17 -2.06
C GLN A 531 -18.50 -9.42 -0.91
N VAL A 532 -18.40 -8.09 -0.93
CA VAL A 532 -19.05 -7.19 0.03
C VAL A 532 -20.36 -6.70 -0.57
N GLY A 533 -21.47 -6.93 0.13
CA GLY A 533 -22.80 -6.47 -0.26
C GLY A 533 -23.07 -5.00 0.06
N GLU A 534 -24.30 -4.55 -0.17
CA GLU A 534 -24.71 -3.18 0.16
C GLU A 534 -24.77 -2.97 1.67
N GLY A 535 -24.08 -1.93 2.17
CA GLY A 535 -24.01 -1.62 3.60
C GLY A 535 -25.27 -0.90 4.10
N VAL A 536 -25.77 -1.32 5.26
CA VAL A 536 -26.92 -0.71 5.95
C VAL A 536 -26.40 0.16 7.09
N LYS A 537 -26.74 1.45 7.09
CA LYS A 537 -26.35 2.39 8.14
C LYS A 537 -27.22 2.21 9.39
N ASN A 538 -26.57 2.03 10.53
CA ASN A 538 -27.17 1.80 11.83
C ASN A 538 -27.50 3.11 12.55
N ALA A 539 -28.32 3.01 13.61
CA ALA A 539 -28.78 4.16 14.40
C ALA A 539 -27.68 4.86 15.21
N ASP A 540 -26.57 4.17 15.48
CA ASP A 540 -25.39 4.70 16.19
C ASP A 540 -24.39 5.41 15.26
N GLY A 541 -24.56 5.31 13.94
CA GLY A 541 -23.68 5.88 12.93
C GLY A 541 -22.82 4.86 12.18
N SER A 542 -22.63 3.63 12.72
CA SER A 542 -21.90 2.54 12.07
C SER A 542 -22.61 2.05 10.81
N THR A 543 -21.92 1.24 9.99
CA THR A 543 -22.52 0.58 8.82
C THR A 543 -22.24 -0.92 8.88
N SER A 544 -23.28 -1.74 8.73
CA SER A 544 -23.17 -3.20 8.68
C SER A 544 -23.29 -3.69 7.23
N TYR A 545 -22.32 -4.51 6.82
CA TYR A 545 -22.20 -5.07 5.46
C TYR A 545 -22.38 -6.58 5.52
N PRO A 546 -23.29 -7.18 4.73
CA PRO A 546 -23.29 -8.62 4.51
C PRO A 546 -22.11 -8.96 3.57
N VAL A 547 -21.29 -9.93 3.95
CA VAL A 547 -20.10 -10.35 3.20
C VAL A 547 -20.13 -11.86 2.98
N THR A 548 -19.66 -12.27 1.80
CA THR A 548 -19.49 -13.68 1.43
C THR A 548 -18.07 -13.91 0.96
N THR A 549 -17.34 -14.82 1.62
CA THR A 549 -16.04 -15.32 1.16
C THR A 549 -16.18 -16.77 0.70
N THR A 550 -15.76 -17.05 -0.52
CA THR A 550 -15.69 -18.41 -1.09
C THR A 550 -14.25 -18.85 -1.17
N VAL A 551 -13.95 -20.02 -0.61
CA VAL A 551 -12.66 -20.71 -0.72
C VAL A 551 -12.89 -21.99 -1.53
N THR A 552 -12.17 -22.16 -2.63
CA THR A 552 -12.33 -23.28 -3.56
C THR A 552 -10.98 -23.92 -3.85
N ASN A 553 -10.93 -25.25 -3.76
CA ASN A 553 -9.83 -26.03 -4.30
C ASN A 553 -10.07 -26.26 -5.80
N ALA A 554 -9.36 -25.50 -6.64
CA ALA A 554 -9.50 -25.58 -8.09
C ALA A 554 -8.75 -26.77 -8.73
N MET A 555 -8.06 -27.60 -7.94
CA MET A 555 -7.38 -28.80 -8.44
C MET A 555 -8.42 -29.80 -8.94
N THR A 556 -8.09 -30.54 -10.00
CA THR A 556 -8.89 -31.70 -10.44
C THR A 556 -8.50 -32.97 -9.68
N PRO A 557 -9.38 -33.96 -9.54
CA PRO A 557 -9.03 -35.29 -9.01
C PRO A 557 -7.90 -35.97 -9.80
N GLU A 558 -7.83 -35.73 -11.12
CA GLU A 558 -6.79 -36.25 -12.01
C GLU A 558 -5.42 -35.62 -11.73
N GLU A 559 -5.34 -34.29 -11.58
CA GLU A 559 -4.13 -33.60 -11.13
C GLU A 559 -3.73 -34.07 -9.73
N ALA A 560 -4.69 -34.18 -8.80
CA ALA A 560 -4.43 -34.66 -7.45
C ALA A 560 -3.79 -36.05 -7.45
N ALA A 561 -4.28 -36.97 -8.28
CA ALA A 561 -3.74 -38.32 -8.41
C ALA A 561 -2.37 -38.38 -9.10
N ALA A 562 -2.08 -37.45 -10.02
CA ALA A 562 -0.81 -37.35 -10.74
C ALA A 562 0.28 -36.56 -9.99
N ALA A 563 -0.12 -35.72 -9.02
CA ALA A 563 0.78 -34.81 -8.33
C ALA A 563 1.92 -35.54 -7.59
N PRO A 564 3.17 -35.03 -7.65
CA PRO A 564 4.26 -35.54 -6.83
C PRO A 564 4.03 -35.18 -5.34
N TYR A 565 4.66 -35.94 -4.43
CA TYR A 565 4.51 -35.74 -2.97
C TYR A 565 4.76 -34.30 -2.52
N TYR A 566 5.73 -33.61 -3.14
CA TYR A 566 6.04 -32.22 -2.79
C TYR A 566 4.90 -31.25 -3.13
N VAL A 567 4.08 -31.55 -4.15
CA VAL A 567 2.91 -30.75 -4.52
C VAL A 567 1.74 -31.02 -3.59
N TYR A 568 1.41 -32.29 -3.31
CA TYR A 568 0.22 -32.60 -2.50
C TYR A 568 0.45 -32.54 -0.98
N GLY A 569 1.68 -32.68 -0.50
CA GLY A 569 2.03 -32.49 0.90
C GLY A 569 1.64 -33.62 1.86
N GLY A 570 2.01 -33.44 3.13
CA GLY A 570 2.11 -34.54 4.11
C GLY A 570 1.34 -34.39 5.42
N ASN A 571 0.45 -33.41 5.58
CA ASN A 571 -0.30 -33.28 6.84
C ASN A 571 -1.18 -34.53 7.10
N PRO A 572 -1.08 -35.18 8.28
CA PRO A 572 -1.84 -36.40 8.60
C PRO A 572 -3.36 -36.19 8.77
N ASP A 573 -3.82 -34.96 8.97
CA ASP A 573 -5.25 -34.62 9.14
C ASP A 573 -5.99 -34.48 7.79
N LYS A 574 -5.28 -34.68 6.67
CA LYS A 574 -5.85 -34.72 5.31
C LYS A 574 -6.80 -35.90 5.10
N ARG A 575 -7.96 -35.62 4.50
CA ARG A 575 -8.99 -36.61 4.12
C ARG A 575 -8.65 -37.36 2.84
N SER A 576 -7.86 -36.75 1.94
CA SER A 576 -7.41 -37.34 0.68
C SER A 576 -6.07 -36.77 0.21
N GLN A 577 -5.50 -37.32 -0.86
CA GLN A 577 -4.27 -36.79 -1.47
C GLN A 577 -4.44 -35.32 -1.91
N GLY A 578 -5.59 -34.95 -2.47
CA GLY A 578 -5.86 -33.60 -2.96
C GLY A 578 -6.55 -32.67 -1.95
N ASP A 579 -6.63 -33.04 -0.68
CA ASP A 579 -7.28 -32.22 0.36
C ASP A 579 -6.38 -31.05 0.77
N MET A 580 -6.92 -29.84 0.81
CA MET A 580 -6.28 -28.66 1.39
C MET A 580 -6.78 -28.40 2.81
N LEU A 581 -5.92 -27.89 3.68
CA LEU A 581 -6.22 -27.47 5.06
C LEU A 581 -5.85 -25.98 5.18
N THR A 582 -6.85 -25.11 5.12
CA THR A 582 -6.64 -23.66 5.14
C THR A 582 -7.25 -23.06 6.42
N HIS A 583 -6.50 -22.21 7.12
CA HIS A 583 -7.08 -21.29 8.10
C HIS A 583 -7.32 -19.95 7.40
N LEU A 584 -8.57 -19.54 7.29
CA LEU A 584 -9.01 -18.22 6.84
C LEU A 584 -9.26 -17.34 8.06
N TYR A 585 -8.45 -16.30 8.23
CA TYR A 585 -8.57 -15.30 9.27
C TYR A 585 -9.41 -14.12 8.76
N LEU A 586 -10.55 -13.89 9.41
CA LEU A 586 -11.40 -12.74 9.15
C LEU A 586 -11.14 -11.68 10.24
N LEU A 587 -10.49 -10.58 9.88
CA LEU A 587 -10.22 -9.47 10.81
C LEU A 587 -11.21 -8.33 10.57
N ALA A 588 -11.93 -7.93 11.61
CA ALA A 588 -12.82 -6.78 11.57
C ALA A 588 -12.04 -5.48 11.25
N PRO A 589 -12.71 -4.45 10.72
CA PRO A 589 -12.17 -3.09 10.67
C PRO A 589 -11.82 -2.55 12.06
N ALA A 590 -10.89 -1.59 12.13
CA ALA A 590 -10.57 -0.88 13.37
C ALA A 590 -11.83 -0.26 14.00
N GLY A 591 -12.06 -0.54 15.30
CA GLY A 591 -13.27 -0.14 16.03
C GLY A 591 -14.57 -0.81 15.56
N GLY A 592 -14.50 -1.79 14.67
CA GLY A 592 -15.61 -2.62 14.19
C GLY A 592 -15.64 -4.02 14.80
N TYR A 593 -16.53 -4.87 14.30
CA TYR A 593 -16.65 -6.28 14.69
C TYR A 593 -17.29 -7.13 13.58
N ILE A 594 -17.13 -8.45 13.66
CA ILE A 594 -17.75 -9.44 12.78
C ILE A 594 -18.80 -10.25 13.57
N SER A 595 -19.87 -10.65 12.89
CA SER A 595 -21.00 -11.37 13.47
C SER A 595 -21.67 -12.31 12.45
N ASP A 596 -22.61 -13.13 12.90
CA ASP A 596 -23.44 -14.03 12.07
C ASP A 596 -22.68 -15.02 11.16
N ILE A 597 -21.44 -15.38 11.52
CA ILE A 597 -20.59 -16.26 10.70
C ILE A 597 -21.21 -17.65 10.54
N GLN A 598 -21.39 -18.05 9.28
CA GLN A 598 -21.88 -19.37 8.87
C GLN A 598 -21.05 -19.90 7.71
N GLY A 599 -20.64 -21.17 7.77
CA GLY A 599 -19.96 -21.87 6.69
C GLY A 599 -20.83 -22.97 6.07
N GLN A 600 -20.81 -23.09 4.74
CA GLN A 600 -21.49 -24.14 3.98
C GLN A 600 -20.58 -24.71 2.90
N GLY A 601 -20.49 -26.05 2.82
CA GLY A 601 -19.50 -26.74 1.99
C GLY A 601 -18.23 -27.07 2.76
N GLY A 602 -17.39 -27.94 2.20
CA GLY A 602 -16.14 -28.41 2.81
C GLY A 602 -16.29 -28.99 4.22
N VAL A 603 -15.19 -28.97 4.97
CA VAL A 603 -15.19 -28.98 6.44
C VAL A 603 -15.10 -27.53 6.90
N PHE A 604 -15.88 -27.15 7.92
CA PHE A 604 -15.87 -25.81 8.50
C PHE A 604 -15.96 -25.88 10.02
N SER A 605 -15.06 -25.17 10.70
CA SER A 605 -15.20 -24.78 12.10
C SER A 605 -14.68 -23.36 12.30
N VAL A 606 -15.11 -22.69 13.38
CA VAL A 606 -14.71 -21.31 13.66
C VAL A 606 -14.36 -21.11 15.12
N ALA A 607 -13.33 -20.30 15.36
CA ALA A 607 -12.94 -19.77 16.67
C ALA A 607 -12.88 -18.22 16.60
N GLN A 608 -13.11 -17.55 17.73
CA GLN A 608 -13.02 -16.10 17.85
C GLN A 608 -11.86 -15.73 18.77
N HIS A 609 -11.09 -14.74 18.35
CA HIS A 609 -9.94 -14.20 19.08
C HIS A 609 -10.01 -12.67 19.12
N SER A 610 -9.15 -12.07 19.95
CA SER A 610 -8.84 -10.65 19.86
C SER A 610 -7.32 -10.54 19.73
N VAL A 611 -6.86 -9.79 18.73
CA VAL A 611 -5.43 -9.64 18.43
C VAL A 611 -5.18 -8.25 17.84
N TYR A 612 -4.14 -7.58 18.32
CA TYR A 612 -3.80 -6.19 17.95
C TYR A 612 -4.93 -5.15 18.17
N GLY A 613 -5.97 -5.49 18.95
CA GLY A 613 -7.16 -4.66 19.15
C GLY A 613 -8.29 -4.87 18.15
N TYR A 614 -8.16 -5.80 17.21
CA TYR A 614 -9.23 -6.20 16.29
C TYR A 614 -10.02 -7.41 16.83
N ASP A 615 -11.28 -7.50 16.42
CA ASP A 615 -12.08 -8.73 16.48
C ASP A 615 -11.64 -9.66 15.33
N GLU A 616 -11.25 -10.89 15.64
CA GLU A 616 -10.66 -11.85 14.71
C GLU A 616 -11.44 -13.17 14.76
N TRP A 617 -11.71 -13.75 13.60
CA TRP A 617 -12.37 -15.04 13.48
C TRP A 617 -11.59 -16.00 12.58
N THR A 618 -10.97 -16.99 13.20
CA THR A 618 -10.25 -18.07 12.54
C THR A 618 -11.25 -19.12 12.06
N CYS A 619 -11.45 -19.19 10.74
CA CYS A 619 -12.22 -20.23 10.07
C CYS A 619 -11.27 -21.36 9.61
N SER A 620 -11.33 -22.53 10.24
CA SER A 620 -10.57 -23.71 9.80
C SER A 620 -11.38 -24.47 8.75
N LEU A 621 -10.78 -24.64 7.57
CA LEU A 621 -11.40 -25.16 6.36
C LEU A 621 -10.71 -26.46 5.89
N GLN A 622 -11.47 -27.35 5.24
CA GLN A 622 -10.89 -28.39 4.39
C GLN A 622 -11.65 -28.56 3.08
N GLU A 623 -10.93 -28.62 1.97
CA GLU A 623 -11.45 -28.73 0.60
C GLU A 623 -10.69 -29.80 -0.20
N ASN A 624 -11.37 -30.89 -0.57
CA ASN A 624 -10.91 -31.84 -1.58
C ASN A 624 -10.92 -31.19 -2.98
N PRO A 625 -10.30 -31.81 -4.00
CA PRO A 625 -10.32 -31.28 -5.37
C PRO A 625 -11.74 -30.96 -5.83
N GLN A 626 -11.95 -29.73 -6.32
CA GLN A 626 -13.23 -29.15 -6.74
C GLN A 626 -14.28 -28.90 -5.63
N GLU A 627 -13.95 -29.10 -4.34
CA GLU A 627 -14.80 -28.62 -3.24
C GLU A 627 -14.70 -27.10 -3.07
N THR A 628 -15.80 -26.49 -2.60
CA THR A 628 -15.88 -25.08 -2.23
C THR A 628 -16.54 -24.95 -0.87
N THR A 629 -15.92 -24.18 0.02
CA THR A 629 -16.57 -23.66 1.22
C THR A 629 -17.00 -22.22 0.99
N THR A 630 -18.26 -21.92 1.31
CA THR A 630 -18.82 -20.58 1.29
C THR A 630 -19.05 -20.13 2.73
N ILE A 631 -18.40 -19.04 3.13
CA ILE A 631 -18.54 -18.42 4.44
C ILE A 631 -19.32 -17.11 4.27
N THR A 632 -20.44 -16.97 4.97
CA THR A 632 -21.25 -15.74 5.02
C THR A 632 -21.18 -15.13 6.41
N TYR A 633 -21.01 -13.81 6.50
CA TYR A 633 -20.85 -13.09 7.76
C TYR A 633 -21.27 -11.61 7.64
N THR A 634 -21.54 -10.96 8.77
CA THR A 634 -21.87 -9.53 8.84
C THR A 634 -20.67 -8.77 9.41
N VAL A 635 -20.14 -7.80 8.66
CA VAL A 635 -19.06 -6.90 9.11
C VAL A 635 -19.65 -5.55 9.49
N THR A 636 -19.46 -5.11 10.73
CA THR A 636 -19.91 -3.79 11.20
C THR A 636 -18.71 -2.87 11.44
N THR A 637 -18.73 -1.67 10.85
CA THR A 637 -17.66 -0.67 10.99
C THR A 637 -17.75 0.09 12.31
N SER A 638 -16.69 0.84 12.67
CA SER A 638 -16.82 1.92 13.65
C SER A 638 -17.89 2.94 13.23
N PRO A 639 -18.60 3.60 14.17
CA PRO A 639 -19.39 4.81 13.92
C PRO A 639 -18.58 6.00 13.39
N GLU A 640 -17.26 5.99 13.57
CA GLU A 640 -16.34 7.03 13.09
C GLU A 640 -15.99 6.88 11.59
N ALA A 641 -16.40 5.77 10.96
CA ALA A 641 -16.12 5.47 9.55
C ALA A 641 -16.61 6.60 8.61
N THR A 642 -15.67 7.20 7.89
CA THR A 642 -15.94 8.24 6.88
C THR A 642 -15.85 7.70 5.45
N GLN A 643 -15.28 6.51 5.27
CA GLN A 643 -15.10 5.84 3.98
C GLN A 643 -15.90 4.52 3.91
N PRO A 644 -16.25 4.03 2.69
CA PRO A 644 -16.86 2.70 2.53
C PRO A 644 -15.90 1.58 2.99
N LEU A 645 -16.46 0.46 3.43
CA LEU A 645 -15.68 -0.75 3.72
C LEU A 645 -14.87 -1.20 2.49
N THR A 646 -13.57 -1.41 2.68
CA THR A 646 -12.66 -2.02 1.70
C THR A 646 -12.19 -3.40 2.19
N VAL A 647 -11.50 -4.17 1.34
CA VAL A 647 -10.99 -5.51 1.68
C VAL A 647 -9.50 -5.58 1.42
N SER A 648 -8.74 -6.01 2.43
CA SER A 648 -7.36 -6.46 2.32
C SER A 648 -7.33 -7.99 2.40
N ARG A 649 -6.39 -8.61 1.69
CA ARG A 649 -6.27 -10.08 1.62
C ARG A 649 -4.83 -10.53 1.46
N THR A 650 -4.58 -11.80 1.77
CA THR A 650 -3.30 -12.42 1.40
C THR A 650 -3.22 -12.58 -0.12
N PRO A 651 -2.09 -12.24 -0.77
CA PRO A 651 -1.88 -12.49 -2.19
C PRO A 651 -1.84 -13.98 -2.52
N ALA A 652 -2.72 -14.39 -3.43
CA ALA A 652 -2.76 -15.75 -3.97
C ALA A 652 -1.74 -15.93 -5.10
N ALA A 653 -1.28 -17.17 -5.31
CA ALA A 653 -0.32 -17.51 -6.36
C ALA A 653 -0.81 -17.19 -7.79
N ARG A 654 -2.13 -17.18 -8.02
CA ARG A 654 -2.74 -16.80 -9.30
C ARG A 654 -4.18 -16.32 -9.13
N SER A 655 -4.72 -15.67 -10.16
CA SER A 655 -6.15 -15.37 -10.26
C SER A 655 -6.88 -16.44 -11.07
N PHE A 656 -8.15 -16.67 -10.74
CA PHE A 656 -9.06 -17.56 -11.47
C PHE A 656 -10.15 -16.72 -12.15
N SER A 657 -10.59 -17.14 -13.34
CA SER A 657 -11.53 -16.43 -14.23
C SER A 657 -12.99 -16.77 -13.97
#